data_AF-A0A1V6TB68-F1
#
_entry.id   AF-A0A1V6TB68-F1
#
_cell.length_a   1.000
_cell.length_b   1.000
_cell.length_c   1.000
_cell.angle_alpha   90.00
_cell.angle_beta   90.00
_cell.angle_gamma   90.00
#
_symmetry.space_group_name_H-M   'P 1'
#
loop_
_entity.id
_entity.type
_entity.pdbx_description
1 polymer ?
#
loop_
_entity_poly.entity_id
_entity_poly.type
_entity_poly.pdbx_seq_one_letter_code
_entity_poly.pdbx_strand_id
1 'polypeptide(L)'
;MAVPLLSWALNVFFCAGLVRADEANLFRSEGYANGFDGNWPVQSFRSAGVFGPILNYWQDSPACKDGQYTILAPRGDSVRRPGPMILDEEGHLVWFKDYPTTYNANVYLYKGESYLTFWAGDDSIRGHGDGTYYMINSHYEESYKVRGANGLPADLHDFHITLDETAVFTIYDIQPFDLREADGPEDGWIYDGVFQEVNIETNELIFQWRASDHISLDERQREREGNGDDEDHPWDFYHINSIDKDELGNFLVSSRYMGSLAYIDGKTGDVIWKLGGQQNSFQDLSDGAATNISWQHHARFQPAYDTSKTRAISIFDNASRGYGAPEHTSRGLFIEVNEEDMTAEVIEEYWNPEPISSQSQGSMQILDSGNVLVGYGYNSGWTEFSADGEAVCEVHFGPRTGFQHGHIISYRIFKSDWVGLPLTKPDVDLTSSDAAVSWNGATEVVTWVLEGAFPRFVNESTENGGGDGDEDPTRFSRAEYEEESFEFILAVPKSGFETAVPIPADTLYTKLRILALDKVGGLLGTTQTMDWEPEKLKEGIATYQDEDTSDTNILLAPAFMFGLGFITASIVVLSVWLIYKYLPPNLIKQLLRRNSHEKNGQVWEPVSSVEELDALSDVESGGRPNVSLLNHSAGFHDGNEED
;
A
#
# COMPACT_ATOMS: atom_id res chain seq x y z
N MET A 1 33.02 -38.37 -58.94
CA MET A 1 33.65 -37.61 -57.83
C MET A 1 32.62 -36.58 -57.39
N ALA A 2 31.64 -36.96 -56.55
CA ALA A 2 31.73 -36.98 -55.09
C ALA A 2 32.04 -35.59 -54.51
N VAL A 3 30.98 -34.85 -54.20
CA VAL A 3 30.97 -33.64 -53.36
C VAL A 3 30.49 -34.07 -51.97
N PRO A 4 31.20 -33.78 -50.88
CA PRO A 4 30.66 -33.94 -49.53
C PRO A 4 30.38 -32.61 -48.80
N LEU A 5 29.25 -32.61 -48.10
CA LEU A 5 29.02 -32.20 -46.69
C LEU A 5 29.28 -30.73 -46.31
N LEU A 6 28.23 -29.93 -46.11
CA LEU A 6 27.50 -29.69 -44.84
C LEU A 6 28.41 -29.38 -43.63
N SER A 7 28.38 -28.12 -43.19
CA SER A 7 28.45 -27.76 -41.76
C SER A 7 27.51 -26.59 -41.49
N TRP A 8 26.34 -26.89 -40.96
CA TRP A 8 25.51 -25.95 -40.23
C TRP A 8 26.02 -25.94 -38.79
N ALA A 9 26.53 -24.81 -38.32
CA ALA A 9 26.71 -24.56 -36.90
C ALA A 9 25.39 -23.97 -36.37
N LEU A 10 24.53 -24.83 -35.80
CA LEU A 10 23.46 -24.38 -34.93
C LEU A 10 24.10 -23.96 -33.60
N ASN A 11 24.11 -22.66 -33.32
CA ASN A 11 24.18 -22.17 -31.94
C ASN A 11 22.87 -22.57 -31.27
N VAL A 12 22.88 -23.68 -30.54
CA VAL A 12 21.82 -24.00 -29.58
C VAL A 12 22.09 -23.11 -28.37
N PHE A 13 21.44 -21.94 -28.34
CA PHE A 13 21.19 -21.24 -27.09
C PHE A 13 20.29 -22.15 -26.25
N PHE A 14 20.87 -22.84 -25.26
CA PHE A 14 20.10 -23.33 -24.13
C PHE A 14 19.62 -22.11 -23.35
N CYS A 15 18.43 -21.60 -23.69
CA CYS A 15 17.65 -20.82 -22.74
C CYS A 15 17.10 -21.82 -21.72
N ALA A 16 17.94 -22.25 -20.77
CA ALA A 16 17.40 -22.59 -19.47
C ALA A 16 16.85 -21.26 -18.94
N GLY A 17 15.53 -21.11 -18.97
CA GLY A 17 14.89 -19.99 -18.29
C GLY A 17 15.32 -20.09 -16.83
N LEU A 18 16.23 -19.21 -16.40
CA LEU A 18 16.42 -18.95 -14.99
C LEU A 18 15.06 -18.43 -14.53
N VAL A 19 14.30 -19.28 -13.84
CA VAL A 19 13.14 -18.82 -13.07
C VAL A 19 13.71 -17.76 -12.14
N ARG A 20 13.34 -16.50 -12.36
CA ARG A 20 13.78 -15.44 -11.47
C ARG A 20 13.08 -15.65 -10.13
N ALA A 21 13.82 -15.48 -9.05
CA ALA A 21 13.27 -15.56 -7.70
C ALA A 21 12.34 -14.37 -7.42
N ASP A 22 12.70 -13.20 -7.94
CA ASP A 22 11.89 -11.98 -7.94
C ASP A 22 11.59 -11.53 -9.37
N GLU A 23 10.38 -11.05 -9.60
CA GLU A 23 10.02 -10.36 -10.84
C GLU A 23 10.66 -8.97 -10.87
N ALA A 24 11.17 -8.58 -12.04
CA ALA A 24 11.78 -7.27 -12.19
C ALA A 24 10.73 -6.17 -12.25
N ASN A 25 11.02 -5.05 -11.62
CA ASN A 25 10.23 -3.84 -11.78
C ASN A 25 10.22 -3.38 -13.24
N LEU A 26 9.09 -2.79 -13.63
CA LEU A 26 8.89 -2.27 -14.97
C LEU A 26 9.44 -0.85 -15.06
N PHE A 27 9.87 -0.46 -16.26
CA PHE A 27 10.36 0.88 -16.52
C PHE A 27 9.56 1.48 -17.68
N ARG A 28 8.78 2.53 -17.40
CA ARG A 28 7.91 3.23 -18.35
C ARG A 28 7.03 2.26 -19.15
N SER A 29 6.48 1.24 -18.48
CA SER A 29 5.58 0.29 -19.13
C SER A 29 4.24 0.94 -19.39
N GLU A 30 3.96 1.22 -20.66
CA GLU A 30 2.62 1.64 -21.11
C GLU A 30 1.59 0.53 -20.90
N GLY A 31 2.00 -0.74 -20.92
CA GLY A 31 1.12 -1.88 -20.60
C GLY A 31 0.53 -1.75 -19.19
N TYR A 32 1.43 -1.49 -18.24
CA TYR A 32 1.10 -1.28 -16.84
C TYR A 32 0.26 -0.01 -16.65
N ALA A 33 0.71 1.12 -17.23
CA ALA A 33 0.05 2.41 -17.07
C ALA A 33 -1.40 2.40 -17.57
N ASN A 34 -1.68 1.60 -18.60
CA ASN A 34 -3.01 1.43 -19.19
C ASN A 34 -3.80 0.25 -18.59
N GLY A 35 -3.25 -0.45 -17.59
CA GLY A 35 -3.91 -1.55 -16.88
C GLY A 35 -3.96 -2.89 -17.64
N PHE A 36 -3.20 -3.04 -18.72
CA PHE A 36 -3.13 -4.31 -19.47
C PHE A 36 -2.42 -5.42 -18.69
N ASP A 37 -1.55 -5.06 -17.75
CA ASP A 37 -0.86 -5.98 -16.85
C ASP A 37 -1.67 -6.30 -15.57
N GLY A 38 -2.92 -5.85 -15.52
CA GLY A 38 -3.82 -5.96 -14.37
C GLY A 38 -3.90 -4.66 -13.56
N ASN A 39 -4.97 -4.54 -12.75
CA ASN A 39 -5.16 -3.35 -11.93
C ASN A 39 -4.19 -3.32 -10.75
N TRP A 40 -3.93 -4.44 -10.09
CA TRP A 40 -2.97 -4.55 -8.98
C TRP A 40 -1.90 -5.61 -9.31
N PRO A 41 -0.89 -5.26 -10.14
CA PRO A 41 0.14 -6.20 -10.52
C PRO A 41 1.01 -6.58 -9.32
N VAL A 42 1.05 -7.88 -9.02
CA VAL A 42 1.75 -8.44 -7.87
C VAL A 42 2.54 -9.67 -8.29
N GLN A 43 3.61 -9.95 -7.55
CA GLN A 43 4.39 -11.18 -7.66
C GLN A 43 4.17 -12.07 -6.44
N SER A 44 4.24 -13.38 -6.66
CA SER A 44 4.21 -14.41 -5.61
C SER A 44 5.56 -15.08 -5.51
N PHE A 45 5.92 -15.51 -4.30
CA PHE A 45 7.21 -16.15 -4.03
C PHE A 45 7.03 -17.67 -3.87
N ARG A 46 8.06 -18.45 -4.20
CA ARG A 46 8.00 -19.91 -4.09
C ARG A 46 8.13 -20.38 -2.64
N SER A 47 9.04 -19.76 -1.90
CA SER A 47 9.38 -20.09 -0.53
C SER A 47 8.34 -19.60 0.47
N ALA A 48 7.69 -18.46 0.22
CA ALA A 48 6.82 -17.79 1.19
C ALA A 48 5.42 -17.48 0.64
N GLY A 49 4.41 -17.62 1.49
CA GLY A 49 2.99 -17.32 1.18
C GLY A 49 2.62 -15.83 1.12
N VAL A 50 3.60 -14.95 0.98
CA VAL A 50 3.42 -13.49 0.86
C VAL A 50 3.46 -13.07 -0.61
N PHE A 51 3.29 -11.77 -0.88
CA PHE A 51 3.31 -11.20 -2.23
C PHE A 51 3.86 -9.78 -2.15
N GLY A 52 4.53 -9.37 -3.22
CA GLY A 52 5.03 -8.02 -3.39
C GLY A 52 4.33 -7.34 -4.57
N PRO A 53 4.24 -6.00 -4.58
CA PRO A 53 3.81 -5.27 -5.75
C PRO A 53 4.86 -5.43 -6.85
N ILE A 54 4.41 -5.40 -8.11
CA ILE A 54 5.27 -5.10 -9.24
C ILE A 54 5.12 -3.61 -9.51
N LEU A 55 6.22 -2.87 -9.42
CA LEU A 55 6.22 -1.42 -9.57
C LEU A 55 6.53 -1.02 -11.01
N ASN A 56 6.08 0.17 -11.40
CA ASN A 56 6.45 0.80 -12.65
C ASN A 56 7.17 2.12 -12.38
N TYR A 57 8.46 2.15 -12.70
CA TYR A 57 9.32 3.32 -12.57
C TYR A 57 9.21 4.19 -13.82
N TRP A 58 8.84 5.45 -13.65
CA TRP A 58 8.89 6.47 -14.70
C TRP A 58 10.21 7.22 -14.71
N GLN A 59 10.79 7.35 -13.51
CA GLN A 59 12.13 7.86 -13.30
C GLN A 59 12.82 7.02 -12.24
N ASP A 60 14.08 6.68 -12.49
CA ASP A 60 14.93 5.90 -11.60
C ASP A 60 16.34 6.47 -11.66
N SER A 61 16.81 7.00 -10.54
CA SER A 61 18.07 7.69 -10.40
C SER A 61 18.80 7.17 -9.16
N PRO A 62 20.14 6.97 -9.22
CA PRO A 62 20.94 6.70 -8.03
C PRO A 62 20.77 7.75 -6.92
N ALA A 63 20.32 8.96 -7.25
CA ALA A 63 20.09 10.03 -6.28
C ALA A 63 18.97 9.71 -5.27
N CYS A 64 18.07 8.75 -5.56
CA CYS A 64 17.02 8.31 -4.65
C CYS A 64 17.32 6.96 -3.96
N LYS A 65 18.56 6.47 -4.09
CA LYS A 65 19.06 5.22 -3.48
C LYS A 65 19.89 5.57 -2.25
N ASP A 66 19.19 5.96 -1.19
CA ASP A 66 19.72 6.42 0.08
C ASP A 66 19.85 5.30 1.12
N GLY A 67 19.56 4.05 0.75
CA GLY A 67 19.56 2.89 1.65
C GLY A 67 18.35 2.83 2.59
N GLN A 68 17.42 3.78 2.52
CA GLN A 68 16.19 3.77 3.31
C GLN A 68 15.11 2.91 2.67
N TYR A 69 14.19 2.40 3.49
CA TYR A 69 13.08 1.58 3.03
C TYR A 69 11.86 2.44 2.73
N THR A 70 11.12 2.09 1.68
CA THR A 70 9.82 2.69 1.39
C THR A 70 8.73 1.97 2.19
N ILE A 71 7.93 2.74 2.93
CA ILE A 71 6.85 2.24 3.80
C ILE A 71 5.52 2.71 3.25
N LEU A 72 4.59 1.78 3.08
CA LEU A 72 3.27 2.02 2.52
C LEU A 72 2.25 1.01 3.05
N ALA A 73 0.96 1.33 2.89
CA ALA A 73 -0.16 0.47 3.26
C ALA A 73 -1.18 0.41 2.11
N PRO A 74 -0.94 -0.40 1.07
CA PRO A 74 -1.82 -0.48 -0.08
C PRO A 74 -3.20 -1.02 0.32
N ARG A 75 -4.24 -0.37 -0.18
CA ARG A 75 -5.66 -0.71 0.03
C ARG A 75 -6.52 -0.29 -1.15
N GLY A 76 -7.81 -0.60 -1.07
CA GLY A 76 -8.83 -0.29 -2.08
C GLY A 76 -9.38 -1.53 -2.76
N ASP A 77 -10.50 -1.40 -3.47
CA ASP A 77 -11.26 -2.53 -4.03
C ASP A 77 -10.46 -3.46 -4.98
N SER A 78 -9.37 -2.96 -5.59
CA SER A 78 -8.50 -3.78 -6.45
C SER A 78 -7.35 -4.46 -5.68
N VAL A 79 -7.08 -4.05 -4.43
CA VAL A 79 -6.04 -4.61 -3.58
C VAL A 79 -6.59 -5.83 -2.84
N ARG A 80 -6.28 -7.03 -3.35
CA ARG A 80 -6.85 -8.30 -2.85
C ARG A 80 -6.44 -8.66 -1.43
N ARG A 81 -5.23 -8.25 -1.01
CA ARG A 81 -4.67 -8.48 0.31
C ARG A 81 -4.08 -7.14 0.76
N PRO A 82 -4.82 -6.33 1.52
CA PRO A 82 -4.30 -5.08 2.05
C PRO A 82 -3.35 -5.34 3.22
N GLY A 83 -2.54 -4.34 3.57
CA GLY A 83 -1.70 -4.40 4.75
C GLY A 83 -0.45 -3.53 4.66
N PRO A 84 0.21 -3.26 5.80
CA PRO A 84 1.45 -2.52 5.85
C PRO A 84 2.57 -3.31 5.18
N MET A 85 3.43 -2.59 4.48
CA MET A 85 4.47 -3.13 3.63
C MET A 85 5.73 -2.28 3.73
N ILE A 86 6.87 -2.95 3.63
CA ILE A 86 8.20 -2.35 3.53
C ILE A 86 8.82 -2.83 2.22
N LEU A 87 9.34 -1.90 1.43
CA LEU A 87 10.07 -2.14 0.19
C LEU A 87 11.51 -1.64 0.31
N ASP A 88 12.45 -2.33 -0.33
CA ASP A 88 13.83 -1.85 -0.45
C ASP A 88 13.95 -0.71 -1.49
N GLU A 89 15.16 -0.15 -1.64
CA GLU A 89 15.42 0.97 -2.54
C GLU A 89 15.25 0.60 -4.03
N GLU A 90 15.35 -0.69 -4.37
CA GLU A 90 15.05 -1.23 -5.69
C GLU A 90 13.57 -1.54 -5.90
N GLY A 91 12.75 -1.46 -4.85
CA GLY A 91 11.31 -1.72 -4.88
C GLY A 91 10.92 -3.19 -4.72
N HIS A 92 11.82 -4.06 -4.25
CA HIS A 92 11.47 -5.43 -3.87
C HIS A 92 10.81 -5.44 -2.49
N LEU A 93 10.01 -6.47 -2.24
CA LEU A 93 9.43 -6.69 -0.93
C LEU A 93 10.53 -6.92 0.12
N VAL A 94 10.38 -6.31 1.30
CA VAL A 94 11.17 -6.62 2.49
C VAL A 94 10.28 -7.27 3.54
N TRP A 95 9.14 -6.65 3.82
CA TRP A 95 8.17 -7.14 4.78
C TRP A 95 6.75 -6.86 4.31
N PHE A 96 5.86 -7.83 4.51
CA PHE A 96 4.43 -7.65 4.37
C PHE A 96 3.69 -8.43 5.46
N LYS A 97 2.61 -7.85 5.96
CA LYS A 97 1.64 -8.56 6.80
C LYS A 97 0.23 -8.21 6.38
N ASP A 98 -0.55 -9.25 6.11
CA ASP A 98 -1.97 -9.13 5.76
C ASP A 98 -2.74 -8.56 6.97
N TYR A 99 -3.45 -7.47 6.74
CA TYR A 99 -4.35 -6.83 7.70
C TYR A 99 -5.58 -6.32 6.96
N PRO A 100 -6.81 -6.51 7.48
CA PRO A 100 -8.03 -6.18 6.74
C PRO A 100 -8.07 -4.75 6.20
N THR A 101 -7.69 -3.77 7.04
CA THR A 101 -7.67 -2.36 6.69
C THR A 101 -6.56 -1.69 7.48
N THR A 102 -5.62 -1.04 6.80
CA THR A 102 -4.52 -0.30 7.46
C THR A 102 -4.22 1.04 6.82
N TYR A 103 -3.86 2.00 7.67
CA TYR A 103 -3.55 3.38 7.29
C TYR A 103 -2.28 3.84 7.99
N ASN A 104 -1.66 4.88 7.44
CA ASN A 104 -0.53 5.58 8.06
C ASN A 104 0.60 4.65 8.53
N ALA A 105 1.02 3.72 7.67
CA ALA A 105 2.19 2.90 7.94
C ALA A 105 3.45 3.77 7.93
N ASN A 106 4.17 3.83 9.04
CA ASN A 106 5.38 4.64 9.20
C ASN A 106 6.29 4.08 10.30
N VAL A 107 7.55 4.51 10.37
CA VAL A 107 8.45 4.20 11.49
C VAL A 107 8.63 5.41 12.38
N TYR A 108 8.49 5.22 13.69
CA TYR A 108 8.76 6.23 14.71
C TYR A 108 9.78 5.74 15.72
N LEU A 109 10.56 6.68 16.26
CA LEU A 109 11.41 6.45 17.42
C LEU A 109 10.60 6.66 18.71
N TYR A 110 10.70 5.72 19.64
CA TYR A 110 10.10 5.84 20.97
C TYR A 110 11.08 5.28 22.00
N LYS A 111 11.47 6.08 23.00
CA LYS A 111 12.43 5.67 24.06
C LYS A 111 13.74 5.09 23.51
N GLY A 112 14.19 5.63 22.38
CA GLY A 112 15.43 5.22 21.71
C GLY A 112 15.32 3.95 20.87
N GLU A 113 14.13 3.39 20.68
CA GLU A 113 13.89 2.22 19.84
C GLU A 113 12.94 2.56 18.67
N SER A 114 13.20 1.97 17.50
CA SER A 114 12.36 2.15 16.32
C SER A 114 11.16 1.21 16.35
N TYR A 115 9.99 1.73 16.04
CA TYR A 115 8.74 0.98 15.94
C TYR A 115 8.10 1.21 14.58
N LEU A 116 7.70 0.12 13.93
CA LEU A 116 6.79 0.17 12.79
C LEU A 116 5.39 0.41 13.32
N THR A 117 4.76 1.49 12.87
CA THR A 117 3.45 1.94 13.31
C THR A 117 2.46 1.91 12.17
N PHE A 118 1.20 1.60 12.45
CA PHE A 118 0.09 1.75 11.52
C PHE A 118 -1.24 1.71 12.28
N TRP A 119 -2.24 2.37 11.72
CA TRP A 119 -3.62 2.25 12.16
C TRP A 119 -4.24 0.98 11.60
N ALA A 120 -5.10 0.31 12.38
CA ALA A 120 -6.02 -0.71 11.87
C ALA A 120 -7.37 -0.64 12.60
N GLY A 121 -8.45 -0.80 11.86
CA GLY A 121 -9.82 -0.63 12.35
C GLY A 121 -10.87 -0.70 11.25
N ASP A 122 -12.06 -0.20 11.55
CA ASP A 122 -13.17 -0.03 10.62
C ASP A 122 -13.10 1.34 9.94
N ASP A 123 -12.92 1.37 8.62
CA ASP A 123 -12.87 2.58 7.78
C ASP A 123 -14.17 2.80 6.98
N SER A 124 -15.24 2.05 7.29
CA SER A 124 -16.54 2.22 6.64
C SER A 124 -17.34 3.44 7.15
N ILE A 125 -16.77 4.19 8.09
CA ILE A 125 -17.40 5.31 8.80
C ILE A 125 -17.13 6.63 8.06
N ARG A 126 -17.74 6.79 6.87
CA ARG A 126 -17.84 8.05 6.10
C ARG A 126 -16.61 8.97 6.16
N GLY A 127 -15.45 8.46 5.74
CA GLY A 127 -14.23 9.25 5.59
C GLY A 127 -13.31 9.24 6.81
N HIS A 128 -13.74 8.73 7.97
CA HIS A 128 -12.91 8.54 9.17
C HIS A 128 -12.93 7.07 9.65
N GLY A 129 -12.16 6.78 10.69
CA GLY A 129 -11.96 5.42 11.19
C GLY A 129 -12.33 5.22 12.65
N ASP A 130 -12.83 4.03 12.99
CA ASP A 130 -12.85 3.52 14.36
C ASP A 130 -11.77 2.43 14.48
N GLY A 131 -10.64 2.78 15.10
CA GLY A 131 -9.53 1.84 15.19
C GLY A 131 -8.52 2.12 16.28
N THR A 132 -7.34 1.56 16.05
CA THR A 132 -6.23 1.54 17.01
C THR A 132 -4.92 1.64 16.25
N TYR A 133 -3.98 2.39 16.79
CA TYR A 133 -2.61 2.41 16.30
C TYR A 133 -1.81 1.29 16.95
N TYR A 134 -1.14 0.50 16.12
CA TYR A 134 -0.26 -0.58 16.53
C TYR A 134 1.17 -0.11 16.43
N MET A 135 1.99 -0.38 17.44
CA MET A 135 3.44 -0.18 17.41
C MET A 135 4.12 -1.54 17.49
N ILE A 136 4.83 -1.91 16.44
CA ILE A 136 5.49 -3.20 16.26
C ILE A 136 7.01 -3.00 16.34
N ASN A 137 7.69 -3.82 17.12
CA ASN A 137 9.15 -3.76 17.30
C ASN A 137 9.92 -4.38 16.13
N SER A 138 11.25 -4.35 16.19
CA SER A 138 12.16 -4.97 15.20
C SER A 138 11.97 -6.48 15.02
N HIS A 139 11.40 -7.18 16.00
CA HIS A 139 11.07 -8.60 15.92
C HIS A 139 9.71 -8.88 15.25
N TYR A 140 9.01 -7.84 14.79
CA TYR A 140 7.64 -7.87 14.28
C TYR A 140 6.59 -8.31 15.32
N GLU A 141 6.90 -8.13 16.60
CA GLU A 141 5.97 -8.34 17.71
C GLU A 141 5.30 -7.01 18.09
N GLU A 142 4.02 -7.09 18.43
CA GLU A 142 3.28 -5.93 18.93
C GLU A 142 3.78 -5.54 20.32
N SER A 143 4.30 -4.33 20.45
CA SER A 143 4.75 -3.78 21.73
C SER A 143 3.70 -2.88 22.38
N TYR A 144 3.00 -2.06 21.58
CA TYR A 144 1.98 -1.14 22.09
C TYR A 144 0.73 -1.10 21.20
N LYS A 145 -0.40 -0.84 21.85
CA LYS A 145 -1.67 -0.47 21.22
C LYS A 145 -2.11 0.88 21.76
N VAL A 146 -2.04 1.89 20.90
CA VAL A 146 -2.44 3.25 21.24
C VAL A 146 -3.89 3.47 20.84
N ARG A 147 -4.71 3.89 21.79
CA ARG A 147 -6.17 4.07 21.67
C ARG A 147 -6.58 5.45 22.18
N GLY A 148 -7.70 5.94 21.67
CA GLY A 148 -8.34 7.11 22.21
C GLY A 148 -8.89 6.88 23.63
N ALA A 149 -8.92 7.96 24.40
CA ALA A 149 -9.49 8.03 25.73
C ALA A 149 -10.95 8.49 25.69
N ASN A 150 -11.62 8.47 26.85
CA ASN A 150 -13.02 8.89 27.02
C ASN A 150 -14.04 8.09 26.17
N GLY A 151 -13.68 6.88 25.72
CA GLY A 151 -14.53 6.05 24.87
C GLY A 151 -14.57 6.51 23.41
N LEU A 152 -13.70 7.44 23.01
CA LEU A 152 -13.54 7.87 21.63
C LEU A 152 -12.48 7.00 20.94
N PRO A 153 -12.78 6.36 19.80
CA PRO A 153 -11.81 5.57 19.08
C PRO A 153 -10.76 6.45 18.38
N ALA A 154 -9.58 5.90 18.13
CA ALA A 154 -8.56 6.61 17.37
C ALA A 154 -8.93 6.58 15.88
N ASP A 155 -8.96 7.76 15.27
CA ASP A 155 -9.25 7.90 13.85
C ASP A 155 -8.03 7.54 12.99
N LEU A 156 -8.27 7.32 11.70
CA LEU A 156 -7.30 6.83 10.71
C LEU A 156 -6.38 7.92 10.14
N HIS A 157 -6.69 9.21 10.27
CA HIS A 157 -6.05 10.24 9.44
C HIS A 157 -4.63 10.60 9.84
N ASP A 158 -4.32 10.62 11.15
CA ASP A 158 -2.97 10.96 11.58
C ASP A 158 -2.54 10.35 12.91
N PHE A 159 -1.25 10.02 12.98
CA PHE A 159 -0.57 9.61 14.21
C PHE A 159 0.86 10.12 14.20
N HIS A 160 1.28 10.67 15.34
CA HIS A 160 2.62 11.20 15.52
C HIS A 160 3.10 10.91 16.95
N ILE A 161 4.36 10.51 17.09
CA ILE A 161 5.03 10.43 18.40
C ILE A 161 5.75 11.74 18.64
N THR A 162 5.35 12.47 19.67
CA THR A 162 5.87 13.81 19.98
C THR A 162 7.28 13.74 20.60
N LEU A 163 7.94 14.89 20.70
CA LEU A 163 9.21 15.04 21.40
C LEU A 163 9.13 14.70 22.90
N ASP A 164 7.93 14.73 23.49
CA ASP A 164 7.67 14.35 24.88
C ASP A 164 7.47 12.82 25.05
N GLU A 165 7.66 12.03 23.99
CA GLU A 165 7.41 10.58 23.96
C GLU A 165 5.95 10.23 24.30
N THR A 166 5.03 11.01 23.77
CA THR A 166 3.57 10.79 23.81
C THR A 166 3.05 10.56 22.40
N ALA A 167 1.83 10.05 22.26
CA ALA A 167 1.19 9.89 20.97
C ALA A 167 0.09 10.92 20.78
N VAL A 168 0.05 11.52 19.59
CA VAL A 168 -1.03 12.41 19.15
C VAL A 168 -1.71 11.80 17.93
N PHE A 169 -3.03 11.84 17.88
CA PHE A 169 -3.83 11.34 16.76
C PHE A 169 -5.18 12.05 16.67
N THR A 170 -5.78 11.97 15.48
CA THR A 170 -7.11 12.48 15.17
C THR A 170 -8.21 11.62 15.81
N ILE A 171 -9.37 12.24 16.03
CA ILE A 171 -10.61 11.62 16.48
C ILE A 171 -11.77 12.34 15.81
N TYR A 172 -12.84 11.61 15.50
CA TYR A 172 -14.12 12.17 15.09
C TYR A 172 -15.20 11.75 16.07
N ASP A 173 -16.01 12.72 16.50
CA ASP A 173 -17.04 12.51 17.51
C ASP A 173 -18.36 13.14 17.06
N ILE A 174 -19.44 12.36 17.09
CA ILE A 174 -20.76 12.85 16.68
C ILE A 174 -21.36 13.64 17.83
N GLN A 175 -21.66 14.91 17.60
CA GLN A 175 -22.22 15.79 18.62
C GLN A 175 -23.42 16.58 18.11
N PRO A 176 -24.46 16.80 18.93
CA PRO A 176 -25.50 17.76 18.62
C PRO A 176 -24.93 19.18 18.63
N PHE A 177 -25.30 19.99 17.64
CA PHE A 177 -24.77 21.35 17.48
C PHE A 177 -25.79 22.29 16.83
N ASP A 178 -25.73 23.58 17.17
CA ASP A 178 -26.57 24.60 16.54
C ASP A 178 -25.97 25.01 15.19
N LEU A 179 -26.63 24.62 14.10
CA LEU A 179 -26.15 24.83 12.74
C LEU A 179 -26.77 26.05 12.07
N ARG A 180 -27.47 26.92 12.80
CA ARG A 180 -28.08 28.14 12.23
C ARG A 180 -27.05 29.08 11.60
N GLU A 181 -25.82 29.10 12.10
CA GLU A 181 -24.71 29.88 11.51
C GLU A 181 -24.29 29.34 10.12
N ALA A 182 -24.59 28.08 9.84
CA ALA A 182 -24.35 27.42 8.57
C ALA A 182 -25.63 27.15 7.78
N ASP A 183 -26.66 27.98 7.95
CA ASP A 183 -27.97 27.85 7.29
C ASP A 183 -28.67 26.49 7.54
N GLY A 184 -28.36 25.84 8.67
CA GLY A 184 -28.93 24.58 9.13
C GLY A 184 -29.96 24.71 10.28
N PRO A 185 -30.41 23.58 10.85
CA PRO A 185 -31.33 23.55 11.97
C PRO A 185 -30.63 23.94 13.29
N GLU A 186 -31.43 24.42 14.26
CA GLU A 186 -30.96 24.70 15.63
C GLU A 186 -30.58 23.42 16.38
N ASP A 187 -31.27 22.31 16.11
CA ASP A 187 -30.99 20.99 16.67
C ASP A 187 -30.32 20.11 15.60
N GLY A 188 -29.13 20.53 15.15
CA GLY A 188 -28.35 19.83 14.13
C GLY A 188 -27.29 18.89 14.72
N TRP A 189 -26.49 18.29 13.83
CA TRP A 189 -25.44 17.34 14.19
C TRP A 189 -24.15 17.56 13.42
N ILE A 190 -23.00 17.41 14.09
CA ILE A 190 -21.67 17.52 13.48
C ILE A 190 -20.84 16.26 13.73
N TYR A 191 -19.98 15.95 12.76
CA TYR A 191 -18.77 15.15 12.99
C TYR A 191 -17.70 16.13 13.44
N ASP A 192 -17.47 16.19 14.75
CA ASP A 192 -16.58 17.16 15.31
C ASP A 192 -15.13 16.68 15.23
N GLY A 193 -14.26 17.56 14.72
CA GLY A 193 -12.84 17.30 14.61
C GLY A 193 -12.18 17.41 15.98
N VAL A 194 -11.68 16.29 16.49
CA VAL A 194 -11.01 16.19 17.78
C VAL A 194 -9.59 15.69 17.55
N PHE A 195 -8.67 16.06 18.44
CA PHE A 195 -7.43 15.32 18.60
C PHE A 195 -7.12 15.08 20.06
N GLN A 196 -6.38 14.01 20.33
CA GLN A 196 -5.91 13.68 21.67
C GLN A 196 -4.40 13.50 21.66
N GLU A 197 -3.77 13.97 22.75
CA GLU A 197 -2.44 13.54 23.17
C GLU A 197 -2.62 12.53 24.31
N VAL A 198 -2.00 11.36 24.20
CA VAL A 198 -2.07 10.31 25.21
C VAL A 198 -0.68 9.77 25.57
N ASN A 199 -0.56 9.22 26.77
CA ASN A 199 0.59 8.42 27.14
C ASN A 199 0.53 7.06 26.42
N ILE A 200 1.57 6.71 25.65
CA ILE A 200 1.62 5.49 24.81
C ILE A 200 1.46 4.19 25.62
N GLU A 201 2.03 4.12 26.82
CA GLU A 201 2.05 2.89 27.62
C GLU A 201 0.71 2.63 28.34
N THR A 202 0.03 3.70 28.75
CA THR A 202 -1.15 3.63 29.61
C THR A 202 -2.45 3.99 28.90
N ASN A 203 -2.37 4.64 27.73
CA ASN A 203 -3.48 5.32 27.06
C ASN A 203 -4.18 6.39 27.94
N GLU A 204 -3.49 6.90 28.97
CA GLU A 204 -4.00 8.01 29.77
C GLU A 204 -4.02 9.30 28.94
N LEU A 205 -5.15 10.00 28.97
CA LEU A 205 -5.33 11.28 28.30
C LEU A 205 -4.43 12.36 28.93
N ILE A 206 -3.68 13.05 28.09
CA ILE A 206 -2.84 14.19 28.47
C ILE A 206 -3.52 15.49 28.05
N PHE A 207 -3.97 15.56 26.80
CA PHE A 207 -4.63 16.74 26.23
C PHE A 207 -5.71 16.31 25.23
N GLN A 208 -6.81 17.06 25.17
CA GLN A 208 -7.85 16.90 24.16
C GLN A 208 -8.27 18.28 23.69
N TRP A 209 -8.39 18.45 22.37
CA TRP A 209 -8.91 19.65 21.75
C TRP A 209 -10.03 19.30 20.79
N ARG A 210 -11.00 20.21 20.68
CA ARG A 210 -12.22 20.02 19.93
C ARG A 210 -12.49 21.24 19.05
N ALA A 211 -12.70 21.03 17.76
CA ALA A 211 -12.86 22.13 16.81
C ALA A 211 -14.06 23.01 17.15
N SER A 212 -15.19 22.42 17.53
CA SER A 212 -16.42 23.15 17.86
C SER A 212 -16.30 24.14 19.01
N ASP A 213 -15.32 23.96 19.91
CA ASP A 213 -15.09 24.84 21.06
C ASP A 213 -14.33 26.12 20.68
N HIS A 214 -13.68 26.13 19.51
CA HIS A 214 -12.69 27.14 19.14
C HIS A 214 -12.85 27.71 17.72
N ILE A 215 -13.55 27.01 16.82
CA ILE A 215 -13.67 27.36 15.41
C ILE A 215 -15.12 27.69 15.07
N SER A 216 -15.32 28.82 14.41
CA SER A 216 -16.64 29.28 13.99
C SER A 216 -17.09 28.57 12.71
N LEU A 217 -18.40 28.32 12.57
CA LEU A 217 -18.95 27.65 11.38
C LEU A 217 -18.96 28.56 10.16
N ASP A 218 -18.84 29.88 10.33
CA ASP A 218 -18.77 30.85 9.23
C ASP A 218 -17.46 30.79 8.44
N GLU A 219 -16.41 30.20 9.00
CA GLU A 219 -15.09 30.05 8.37
C GLU A 219 -15.05 28.97 7.28
N ARG A 220 -16.08 28.13 7.20
CA ARG A 220 -16.18 26.98 6.31
C ARG A 220 -15.88 27.35 4.85
N GLN A 221 -15.09 26.53 4.16
CA GLN A 221 -14.98 26.62 2.69
C GLN A 221 -15.91 25.64 1.98
N ARG A 222 -16.36 24.61 2.71
CA ARG A 222 -17.33 23.64 2.23
C ARG A 222 -18.66 23.85 2.95
N GLU A 223 -19.74 23.98 2.18
CA GLU A 223 -21.09 24.03 2.73
C GLU A 223 -21.53 22.65 3.24
N ARG A 224 -22.65 22.61 3.97
CA ARG A 224 -23.23 21.37 4.51
C ARG A 224 -23.55 20.29 3.49
N GLU A 225 -23.82 20.68 2.24
CA GLU A 225 -24.18 19.77 1.15
C GLU A 225 -25.30 18.77 1.53
N GLY A 226 -26.25 19.20 2.38
CA GLY A 226 -27.38 18.38 2.86
C GLY A 226 -27.12 17.60 4.15
N ASN A 227 -25.91 17.60 4.69
CA ASN A 227 -25.57 16.96 5.96
C ASN A 227 -25.86 17.86 7.17
N GLY A 228 -26.02 17.25 8.35
CA GLY A 228 -26.16 17.89 9.65
C GLY A 228 -27.60 18.04 10.15
N ASP A 229 -28.58 17.46 9.45
CA ASP A 229 -30.00 17.47 9.86
C ASP A 229 -30.36 16.34 10.83
N ASP A 230 -29.58 15.26 10.87
CA ASP A 230 -29.77 14.12 11.74
C ASP A 230 -28.42 13.47 12.15
N GLU A 231 -28.47 12.64 13.18
CA GLU A 231 -27.31 11.97 13.78
C GLU A 231 -26.63 10.98 12.83
N ASP A 232 -27.36 10.38 11.89
CA ASP A 232 -26.81 9.41 10.93
C ASP A 232 -26.09 10.12 9.76
N HIS A 233 -26.37 11.41 9.53
CA HIS A 233 -25.73 12.25 8.53
C HIS A 233 -25.19 13.54 9.15
N PRO A 234 -24.30 13.47 10.15
CA PRO A 234 -23.80 14.68 10.77
C PRO A 234 -22.84 15.39 9.82
N TRP A 235 -22.76 16.71 9.94
CA TRP A 235 -21.93 17.53 9.07
C TRP A 235 -20.48 17.56 9.56
N ASP A 236 -19.55 17.08 8.76
CA ASP A 236 -18.13 17.31 8.96
C ASP A 236 -17.78 18.71 8.43
N PHE A 237 -17.59 19.66 9.35
CA PHE A 237 -17.35 21.07 9.00
C PHE A 237 -15.86 21.43 9.00
N TYR A 238 -15.04 20.73 9.79
CA TYR A 238 -13.63 21.07 10.04
C TYR A 238 -12.66 20.08 9.41
N HIS A 239 -12.93 18.78 9.48
CA HIS A 239 -12.12 17.72 8.89
C HIS A 239 -10.60 17.81 9.19
N ILE A 240 -10.18 17.29 10.35
CA ILE A 240 -8.77 17.26 10.74
C ILE A 240 -8.07 16.09 10.06
N ASN A 241 -6.96 16.37 9.36
CA ASN A 241 -6.22 15.32 8.65
C ASN A 241 -4.72 15.26 8.95
N SER A 242 -4.19 16.22 9.70
CA SER A 242 -2.85 16.13 10.26
C SER A 242 -2.64 17.01 11.48
N ILE A 243 -1.86 16.51 12.44
CA ILE A 243 -1.46 17.19 13.67
C ILE A 243 0.05 17.02 13.87
N ASP A 244 0.71 18.09 14.29
CA ASP A 244 2.11 18.07 14.73
C ASP A 244 2.25 18.86 16.03
N LYS A 245 3.29 18.58 16.84
CA LYS A 245 3.53 19.25 18.12
C LYS A 245 4.95 19.77 18.20
N ASP A 246 5.10 21.06 18.53
CA ASP A 246 6.42 21.69 18.65
C ASP A 246 7.04 21.58 20.05
N GLU A 247 8.27 22.08 20.18
CA GLU A 247 9.03 22.11 21.43
C GLU A 247 8.42 23.02 22.51
N LEU A 248 7.51 23.94 22.13
CA LEU A 248 6.79 24.80 23.09
C LEU A 248 5.57 24.07 23.67
N GLY A 249 5.24 22.90 23.11
CA GLY A 249 4.10 22.08 23.46
C GLY A 249 2.82 22.48 22.74
N ASN A 250 2.91 23.31 21.69
CA ASN A 250 1.77 23.78 20.91
C ASN A 250 1.55 22.90 19.67
N PHE A 251 0.34 22.93 19.13
CA PHE A 251 -0.08 22.03 18.06
C PHE A 251 -0.28 22.76 16.74
N LEU A 252 0.24 22.21 15.64
CA LEU A 252 -0.11 22.60 14.28
C LEU A 252 -1.14 21.61 13.74
N VAL A 253 -2.33 22.10 13.41
CA VAL A 253 -3.46 21.27 12.97
C VAL A 253 -3.89 21.68 11.58
N SER A 254 -3.97 20.73 10.66
CA SER A 254 -4.49 20.94 9.31
C SER A 254 -5.98 20.64 9.26
N SER A 255 -6.74 21.58 8.70
CA SER A 255 -8.15 21.41 8.39
C SER A 255 -8.36 21.39 6.88
N ARG A 256 -8.85 20.26 6.38
CA ARG A 256 -9.14 20.08 4.95
C ARG A 256 -10.26 21.02 4.49
N TYR A 257 -11.32 21.18 5.29
CA TYR A 257 -12.54 21.91 4.91
C TYR A 257 -12.51 23.41 5.23
N MET A 258 -11.49 23.87 5.95
CA MET A 258 -11.18 25.29 6.10
C MET A 258 -10.13 25.78 5.10
N GLY A 259 -9.40 24.85 4.44
CA GLY A 259 -8.26 25.19 3.58
C GLY A 259 -7.19 25.96 4.35
N SER A 260 -6.95 25.57 5.61
CA SER A 260 -6.05 26.28 6.51
C SER A 260 -5.35 25.39 7.52
N LEU A 261 -4.24 25.91 8.05
CA LEU A 261 -3.56 25.39 9.23
C LEU A 261 -3.87 26.27 10.43
N ALA A 262 -4.10 25.68 11.60
CA ALA A 262 -4.25 26.38 12.86
C ALA A 262 -3.11 26.01 13.81
N TYR A 263 -2.49 27.01 14.43
CA TYR A 263 -1.53 26.82 15.51
C TYR A 263 -2.21 27.08 16.85
N ILE A 264 -2.19 26.08 17.73
CA ILE A 264 -3.03 25.99 18.92
C ILE A 264 -2.15 25.92 20.16
N ASP A 265 -2.46 26.74 21.16
CA ASP A 265 -1.79 26.70 22.46
C ASP A 265 -2.08 25.37 23.16
N GLY A 266 -1.04 24.59 23.47
CA GLY A 266 -1.20 23.25 24.04
C GLY A 266 -1.59 23.21 25.53
N LYS A 267 -1.86 24.37 26.15
CA LYS A 267 -2.33 24.47 27.53
C LYS A 267 -3.74 25.00 27.61
N THR A 268 -4.08 26.01 26.81
CA THR A 268 -5.40 26.64 26.82
C THR A 268 -6.33 26.14 25.72
N GLY A 269 -5.78 25.59 24.64
CA GLY A 269 -6.53 25.24 23.44
C GLY A 269 -6.86 26.43 22.55
N ASP A 270 -6.42 27.65 22.90
CA ASP A 270 -6.68 28.84 22.12
C ASP A 270 -5.93 28.79 20.79
N VAL A 271 -6.59 29.23 19.71
CA VAL A 271 -5.93 29.40 18.42
C VAL A 271 -5.04 30.65 18.46
N ILE A 272 -3.74 30.45 18.27
CA ILE A 272 -2.72 31.51 18.28
C ILE A 272 -2.72 32.24 16.92
N TRP A 273 -2.68 31.49 15.82
CA TRP A 273 -2.79 32.03 14.47
C TRP A 273 -3.35 30.97 13.50
N LYS A 274 -3.79 31.44 12.33
CA LYS A 274 -4.19 30.59 11.20
C LYS A 274 -3.42 30.97 9.94
N LEU A 275 -3.03 29.97 9.15
CA LEU A 275 -2.40 30.15 7.85
C LEU A 275 -3.33 29.62 6.76
N GLY A 276 -3.64 30.46 5.77
CA GLY A 276 -4.63 30.16 4.74
C GLY A 276 -6.08 30.30 5.23
N GLY A 277 -7.02 29.90 4.38
CA GLY A 277 -8.46 29.99 4.66
C GLY A 277 -9.01 31.41 4.80
N GLN A 278 -10.25 31.52 5.31
CA GLN A 278 -10.94 32.81 5.47
C GLN A 278 -10.32 33.71 6.55
N GLN A 279 -9.74 33.11 7.59
CA GLN A 279 -9.18 33.79 8.76
C GLN A 279 -7.63 33.80 8.76
N ASN A 280 -7.02 33.85 7.58
CA ASN A 280 -5.57 33.88 7.43
C ASN A 280 -4.94 35.06 8.20
N SER A 281 -3.90 34.77 8.98
CA SER A 281 -3.20 35.74 9.82
C SER A 281 -1.96 36.33 9.15
N PHE A 282 -1.46 35.72 8.06
CA PHE A 282 -0.16 36.04 7.47
C PHE A 282 -0.25 36.89 6.20
N GLN A 283 0.63 37.87 6.04
CA GLN A 283 0.91 38.46 4.75
C GLN A 283 1.74 37.48 3.91
N ASP A 284 1.20 37.07 2.76
CA ASP A 284 1.92 36.26 1.79
C ASP A 284 2.97 37.08 1.02
N LEU A 285 4.21 36.59 0.97
CA LEU A 285 5.33 37.21 0.26
C LEU A 285 5.66 36.51 -1.07
N SER A 286 4.84 35.54 -1.48
CA SER A 286 5.03 34.68 -2.65
C SER A 286 3.82 34.71 -3.58
N ASP A 287 3.22 35.91 -3.76
CA ASP A 287 2.08 36.15 -4.65
C ASP A 287 0.87 35.23 -4.38
N GLY A 288 0.68 34.80 -3.13
CA GLY A 288 -0.41 33.93 -2.70
C GLY A 288 -0.03 32.45 -2.63
N ALA A 289 1.15 32.05 -3.12
CA ALA A 289 1.55 30.65 -3.19
C ALA A 289 1.73 30.00 -1.81
N ALA A 290 2.09 30.77 -0.77
CA ALA A 290 2.31 30.24 0.58
C ALA A 290 0.99 30.03 1.35
N THR A 291 -0.03 30.84 1.07
CA THR A 291 -1.28 30.89 1.85
C THR A 291 -2.50 30.35 1.11
N ASN A 292 -2.48 30.26 -0.23
CA ASN A 292 -3.57 29.70 -1.03
C ASN A 292 -3.50 28.18 -1.14
N ILE A 293 -3.41 27.51 0.00
CA ILE A 293 -3.51 26.05 0.13
C ILE A 293 -4.99 25.64 0.16
N SER A 294 -5.32 24.45 -0.33
CA SER A 294 -6.69 23.94 -0.23
C SER A 294 -6.75 22.42 -0.24
N TRP A 295 -7.65 21.86 0.58
CA TRP A 295 -7.82 20.42 0.75
C TRP A 295 -6.53 19.70 1.19
N GLN A 296 -5.58 20.45 1.77
CA GLN A 296 -4.21 20.05 2.05
C GLN A 296 -4.12 18.98 3.15
N HIS A 297 -3.03 18.21 3.13
CA HIS A 297 -2.72 17.16 4.09
C HIS A 297 -1.28 17.28 4.60
N HIS A 298 -1.00 16.55 5.68
CA HIS A 298 0.35 16.29 6.19
C HIS A 298 1.20 17.54 6.43
N ALA A 299 0.62 18.51 7.14
CA ALA A 299 1.36 19.67 7.61
C ALA A 299 2.29 19.26 8.77
N ARG A 300 3.57 19.61 8.67
CA ARG A 300 4.61 19.32 9.68
C ARG A 300 5.53 20.52 9.89
N PHE A 301 5.90 20.77 11.14
CA PHE A 301 7.02 21.64 11.44
C PHE A 301 8.32 21.01 10.95
N GLN A 302 9.25 21.86 10.52
CA GLN A 302 10.55 21.45 10.01
C GLN A 302 11.66 22.15 10.80
N PRO A 303 11.83 21.82 12.10
CA PRO A 303 12.69 22.57 13.02
C PRO A 303 14.17 22.61 12.61
N ALA A 304 14.62 21.65 11.79
CA ALA A 304 15.96 21.65 11.20
C ALA A 304 16.23 22.86 10.28
N TYR A 305 15.18 23.54 9.82
CA TYR A 305 15.23 24.69 8.92
C TYR A 305 14.80 26.01 9.59
N ASP A 306 14.45 25.96 10.87
CA ASP A 306 14.08 27.16 11.63
C ASP A 306 15.27 28.12 11.74
N THR A 307 14.98 29.41 11.67
CA THR A 307 15.95 30.48 11.91
C THR A 307 15.68 31.14 13.25
N SER A 308 16.45 32.17 13.62
CA SER A 308 16.11 32.98 14.80
C SER A 308 14.84 33.83 14.64
N LYS A 309 14.21 33.83 13.47
CA LYS A 309 13.04 34.66 13.14
C LYS A 309 11.88 33.91 12.50
N THR A 310 12.18 32.80 11.82
CA THR A 310 11.21 32.07 11.00
C THR A 310 11.17 30.61 11.40
N ARG A 311 9.98 30.01 11.28
CA ARG A 311 9.78 28.57 11.38
C ARG A 311 9.40 28.00 10.04
N ALA A 312 9.89 26.80 9.74
CA ALA A 312 9.62 26.14 8.47
C ALA A 312 8.49 25.11 8.60
N ILE A 313 7.64 25.00 7.57
CA ILE A 313 6.49 24.09 7.53
C ILE A 313 6.44 23.40 6.16
N SER A 314 6.32 22.08 6.15
CA SER A 314 6.05 21.28 4.94
C SER A 314 4.58 20.92 4.85
N ILE A 315 3.99 20.95 3.65
CA ILE A 315 2.57 20.72 3.39
C ILE A 315 2.43 19.90 2.10
N PHE A 316 1.52 18.93 2.07
CA PHE A 316 1.02 18.38 0.81
C PHE A 316 -0.26 19.13 0.41
N ASP A 317 -0.17 19.99 -0.60
CA ASP A 317 -1.30 20.80 -1.08
C ASP A 317 -2.01 20.06 -2.21
N ASN A 318 -3.11 19.39 -1.87
CA ASN A 318 -3.92 18.63 -2.81
C ASN A 318 -4.50 19.52 -3.92
N ALA A 319 -4.92 20.74 -3.57
CA ALA A 319 -5.59 21.71 -4.41
C ALA A 319 -6.91 21.25 -5.07
N SER A 320 -7.37 20.02 -4.77
CA SER A 320 -8.53 19.40 -5.40
C SER A 320 -9.36 18.62 -4.39
N ARG A 321 -10.67 18.55 -4.64
CA ARG A 321 -11.63 17.74 -3.84
C ARG A 321 -12.34 16.64 -4.62
N GLY A 322 -11.93 16.41 -5.86
CA GLY A 322 -12.48 15.34 -6.69
C GLY A 322 -13.68 15.75 -7.54
N TYR A 323 -14.54 14.76 -7.84
CA TYR A 323 -15.63 14.90 -8.80
C TYR A 323 -16.54 16.10 -8.51
N GLY A 324 -16.84 16.90 -9.55
CA GLY A 324 -17.69 18.08 -9.44
C GLY A 324 -16.96 19.37 -9.02
N ALA A 325 -15.67 19.30 -8.71
CA ALA A 325 -14.82 20.46 -8.47
C ALA A 325 -13.78 20.66 -9.59
N PRO A 326 -13.18 21.87 -9.72
CA PRO A 326 -12.01 22.05 -10.57
C PRO A 326 -10.88 21.10 -10.19
N GLU A 327 -10.29 20.45 -11.19
CA GLU A 327 -9.08 19.64 -11.02
C GLU A 327 -7.86 20.55 -11.10
N HIS A 328 -7.16 20.68 -9.99
CA HIS A 328 -5.87 21.37 -9.89
C HIS A 328 -4.77 20.35 -9.58
N THR A 329 -3.57 20.62 -10.09
CA THR A 329 -2.39 19.80 -9.82
C THR A 329 -2.01 19.91 -8.35
N SER A 330 -1.72 18.78 -7.70
CA SER A 330 -1.22 18.76 -6.33
C SER A 330 0.29 19.04 -6.30
N ARG A 331 0.77 19.60 -5.18
CA ARG A 331 2.19 19.92 -4.97
C ARG A 331 2.65 19.55 -3.56
N GLY A 332 3.93 19.24 -3.43
CA GLY A 332 4.62 19.45 -2.15
C GLY A 332 4.92 20.94 -1.99
N LEU A 333 4.70 21.48 -0.81
CA LEU A 333 4.89 22.90 -0.53
C LEU A 333 5.74 23.06 0.73
N PHE A 334 6.88 23.75 0.60
CA PHE A 334 7.74 24.08 1.73
C PHE A 334 7.74 25.59 1.94
N ILE A 335 7.35 26.05 3.12
CA ILE A 335 7.23 27.47 3.45
C ILE A 335 7.98 27.81 4.72
N GLU A 336 8.29 29.08 4.89
CA GLU A 336 8.61 29.66 6.19
C GLU A 336 7.55 30.67 6.63
N VAL A 337 7.34 30.73 7.94
CA VAL A 337 6.47 31.69 8.60
C VAL A 337 7.26 32.52 9.60
N ASN A 338 7.00 33.82 9.65
CA ASN A 338 7.50 34.73 10.66
C ASN A 338 6.32 35.17 11.54
N GLU A 339 6.33 34.78 12.80
CA GLU A 339 5.23 35.05 13.75
C GLU A 339 5.33 36.42 14.43
N GLU A 340 6.48 37.10 14.33
CA GLU A 340 6.61 38.47 14.82
C GLU A 340 6.06 39.46 13.79
N ASP A 341 6.45 39.29 12.52
CA ASP A 341 6.05 40.14 11.40
C ASP A 341 4.73 39.67 10.75
N MET A 342 4.24 38.48 11.11
CA MET A 342 3.08 37.80 10.52
C MET A 342 3.19 37.71 8.99
N THR A 343 4.30 37.18 8.49
CA THR A 343 4.53 36.95 7.06
C THR A 343 4.75 35.47 6.75
N ALA A 344 4.35 35.02 5.56
CA ALA A 344 4.61 33.68 5.06
C ALA A 344 5.26 33.75 3.67
N GLU A 345 6.28 32.94 3.43
CA GLU A 345 7.04 32.90 2.17
C GLU A 345 7.30 31.45 1.76
N VAL A 346 7.18 31.16 0.47
CA VAL A 346 7.56 29.87 -0.12
C VAL A 346 9.07 29.74 -0.15
N ILE A 347 9.57 28.64 0.40
CA ILE A 347 10.96 28.20 0.25
C ILE A 347 11.10 27.43 -1.07
N GLU A 348 10.22 26.44 -1.31
CA GLU A 348 10.23 25.61 -2.52
C GLU A 348 8.86 24.97 -2.80
N GLU A 349 8.59 24.67 -4.08
CA GLU A 349 7.43 23.93 -4.53
C GLU A 349 7.82 22.69 -5.35
N TYR A 350 7.24 21.54 -5.02
CA TYR A 350 7.53 20.25 -5.63
C TYR A 350 6.39 19.83 -6.55
N TRP A 351 6.55 20.11 -7.85
CA TRP A 351 5.57 19.83 -8.89
C TRP A 351 5.95 18.57 -9.68
N ASN A 352 5.05 17.60 -9.77
CA ASN A 352 5.28 16.43 -10.62
C ASN A 352 5.43 16.84 -12.10
N PRO A 353 6.46 16.36 -12.83
CA PRO A 353 6.61 16.63 -14.27
C PRO A 353 5.40 16.22 -15.12
N GLU A 354 4.73 15.12 -14.75
CA GLU A 354 3.42 14.74 -15.24
C GLU A 354 2.37 15.12 -14.18
N PRO A 355 1.55 16.16 -14.41
CA PRO A 355 0.62 16.67 -13.40
C PRO A 355 -0.29 15.59 -12.81
N ILE A 356 -0.19 15.39 -11.49
CA ILE A 356 -1.08 14.52 -10.71
C ILE A 356 -2.02 15.43 -9.90
N SER A 357 -3.32 15.16 -9.99
CA SER A 357 -4.34 15.80 -9.18
C SER A 357 -4.85 14.78 -8.16
N SER A 358 -4.40 14.90 -6.92
CA SER A 358 -4.84 14.03 -5.83
C SER A 358 -5.96 14.70 -5.04
N GLN A 359 -7.15 14.11 -5.06
CA GLN A 359 -8.34 14.68 -4.43
C GLN A 359 -8.39 14.59 -2.90
N SER A 360 -7.54 13.76 -2.28
CA SER A 360 -7.48 13.55 -0.83
C SER A 360 -6.18 12.84 -0.44
N GLN A 361 -5.88 12.81 0.86
CA GLN A 361 -4.75 12.06 1.44
C GLN A 361 -3.40 12.60 0.92
N GLY A 362 -2.33 11.83 1.12
CA GLY A 362 -1.00 12.16 0.64
C GLY A 362 -0.09 12.73 1.73
N SER A 363 1.19 12.79 1.38
CA SER A 363 2.26 13.19 2.29
C SER A 363 3.38 13.89 1.55
N MET A 364 4.04 14.80 2.26
CA MET A 364 5.36 15.32 1.91
C MET A 364 6.30 15.03 3.08
N GLN A 365 7.47 14.44 2.79
CA GLN A 365 8.52 14.16 3.77
C GLN A 365 9.85 14.68 3.24
N ILE A 366 10.52 15.52 4.03
CA ILE A 366 11.92 15.90 3.79
C ILE A 366 12.80 14.79 4.37
N LEU A 367 13.71 14.24 3.56
CA LEU A 367 14.59 13.13 3.92
C LEU A 367 15.94 13.65 4.45
N ASP A 368 16.66 12.81 5.20
CA ASP A 368 18.00 13.15 5.72
C ASP A 368 19.02 13.45 4.60
N SER A 369 18.79 12.92 3.40
CA SER A 369 19.58 13.23 2.20
C SER A 369 19.39 14.66 1.69
N GLY A 370 18.35 15.35 2.15
CA GLY A 370 17.87 16.65 1.63
C GLY A 370 16.89 16.52 0.46
N ASN A 371 16.65 15.30 -0.04
CA ASN A 371 15.59 15.05 -1.02
C ASN A 371 14.20 15.16 -0.34
N VAL A 372 13.17 15.30 -1.16
CA VAL A 372 11.77 15.40 -0.72
C VAL A 372 10.96 14.29 -1.36
N LEU A 373 10.35 13.44 -0.54
CA LEU A 373 9.41 12.41 -0.96
C LEU A 373 7.98 12.94 -0.91
N VAL A 374 7.28 12.89 -2.03
CA VAL A 374 5.86 13.23 -2.15
C VAL A 374 5.05 11.99 -2.50
N GLY A 375 4.19 11.55 -1.59
CA GLY A 375 3.23 10.47 -1.81
C GLY A 375 1.87 11.03 -2.18
N TYR A 376 1.27 10.54 -3.28
CA TYR A 376 0.04 11.12 -3.82
C TYR A 376 -1.27 10.53 -3.26
N GLY A 377 -1.20 9.77 -2.16
CA GLY A 377 -2.38 9.38 -1.38
C GLY A 377 -3.41 8.59 -2.18
N TYR A 378 -4.47 9.29 -2.61
CA TYR A 378 -5.55 8.77 -3.46
C TYR A 378 -5.08 8.29 -4.85
N ASN A 379 -3.89 8.67 -5.30
CA ASN A 379 -3.28 8.14 -6.52
C ASN A 379 -2.18 7.13 -6.16
N SER A 380 -2.11 6.02 -6.91
CA SER A 380 -1.18 4.92 -6.65
C SER A 380 0.25 5.21 -7.13
N GLY A 381 0.87 6.27 -6.62
CA GLY A 381 2.26 6.61 -6.91
C GLY A 381 2.89 7.58 -5.92
N TRP A 382 4.20 7.74 -6.06
CA TRP A 382 5.01 8.73 -5.35
C TRP A 382 6.14 9.25 -6.23
N THR A 383 6.66 10.42 -5.88
CA THR A 383 7.82 11.03 -6.52
C THR A 383 8.78 11.52 -5.47
N GLU A 384 10.05 11.19 -5.63
CA GLU A 384 11.14 11.78 -4.88
C GLU A 384 11.79 12.89 -5.72
N PHE A 385 11.96 14.05 -5.11
CA PHE A 385 12.56 15.24 -5.68
C PHE A 385 13.90 15.52 -5.01
N SER A 386 14.83 16.12 -5.74
CA SER A 386 15.95 16.82 -5.13
C SER A 386 15.46 18.02 -4.32
N ALA A 387 16.34 18.58 -3.48
CA ALA A 387 16.02 19.76 -2.65
C ALA A 387 15.50 20.96 -3.46
N ASP A 388 15.95 21.13 -4.71
CA ASP A 388 15.60 22.20 -5.65
C ASP A 388 14.44 21.84 -6.61
N GLY A 389 13.71 20.76 -6.33
CA GLY A 389 12.47 20.45 -7.03
C GLY A 389 12.60 19.64 -8.32
N GLU A 390 13.78 19.10 -8.65
CA GLU A 390 13.90 18.16 -9.77
C GLU A 390 13.41 16.77 -9.35
N ALA A 391 12.45 16.20 -10.06
CA ALA A 391 12.08 14.80 -9.86
C ALA A 391 13.30 13.92 -10.14
N VAL A 392 13.66 13.05 -9.19
CA VAL A 392 14.77 12.09 -9.32
C VAL A 392 14.28 10.67 -9.44
N CYS A 393 13.17 10.33 -8.79
CA CYS A 393 12.50 9.03 -8.92
C CYS A 393 10.99 9.20 -8.92
N GLU A 394 10.31 8.48 -9.79
CA GLU A 394 8.85 8.45 -9.86
C GLU A 394 8.40 7.01 -10.04
N VAL A 395 7.54 6.56 -9.12
CA VAL A 395 7.15 5.15 -9.02
C VAL A 395 5.65 5.04 -8.88
N HIS A 396 5.05 4.19 -9.71
CA HIS A 396 3.63 3.87 -9.64
C HIS A 396 3.46 2.41 -9.18
N PHE A 397 2.55 2.20 -8.23
CA PHE A 397 2.14 0.88 -7.74
C PHE A 397 0.73 0.49 -8.24
N GLY A 398 0.16 1.27 -9.15
CA GLY A 398 -1.05 0.91 -9.89
C GLY A 398 -1.14 1.67 -11.21
N PRO A 399 -2.05 1.28 -12.13
CA PRO A 399 -2.20 1.90 -13.43
C PRO A 399 -2.55 3.39 -13.33
N ARG A 400 -1.87 4.22 -14.12
CA ARG A 400 -2.15 5.66 -14.23
C ARG A 400 -3.61 5.95 -14.64
N THR A 401 -4.19 5.10 -15.48
CA THR A 401 -5.62 5.18 -15.85
C THR A 401 -6.59 5.03 -14.66
N GLY A 402 -6.14 4.46 -13.54
CA GLY A 402 -6.90 4.27 -12.32
C GLY A 402 -6.74 5.40 -11.28
N PHE A 403 -5.84 6.37 -11.49
CA PHE A 403 -5.47 7.36 -10.47
C PHE A 403 -6.66 8.12 -9.88
N GLN A 404 -7.70 8.42 -10.67
CA GLN A 404 -8.86 9.18 -10.20
C GLN A 404 -10.02 8.32 -9.66
N HIS A 405 -9.79 7.03 -9.38
CA HIS A 405 -10.86 6.11 -9.00
C HIS A 405 -10.72 5.50 -7.60
N GLY A 406 -9.59 5.68 -6.92
CA GLY A 406 -9.38 5.18 -5.56
C GLY A 406 -9.35 3.64 -5.44
N HIS A 407 -9.24 2.92 -6.55
CA HIS A 407 -9.23 1.45 -6.54
C HIS A 407 -7.97 0.85 -5.89
N ILE A 408 -6.88 1.61 -5.91
CA ILE A 408 -5.57 1.26 -5.35
C ILE A 408 -4.97 2.54 -4.81
N ILE A 409 -4.78 2.58 -3.50
CA ILE A 409 -4.31 3.77 -2.79
C ILE A 409 -3.42 3.36 -1.63
N SER A 410 -2.57 4.28 -1.19
CA SER A 410 -1.90 4.20 0.11
C SER A 410 -2.04 5.57 0.73
N TYR A 411 -2.64 5.66 1.92
CA TYR A 411 -3.01 6.95 2.51
C TYR A 411 -1.83 7.92 2.61
N ARG A 412 -0.66 7.39 2.97
CA ARG A 412 0.64 8.06 2.89
C ARG A 412 1.71 7.08 2.43
N ILE A 413 2.84 7.64 2.03
CA ILE A 413 4.07 6.92 1.70
C ILE A 413 5.22 7.65 2.39
N PHE A 414 6.11 6.88 3.00
CA PHE A 414 7.26 7.39 3.73
C PHE A 414 8.53 6.61 3.38
N LYS A 415 9.69 7.23 3.64
CA LYS A 415 10.98 6.55 3.69
C LYS A 415 11.53 6.61 5.10
N SER A 416 12.09 5.50 5.57
CA SER A 416 12.73 5.43 6.88
C SER A 416 13.74 4.30 6.96
N ASP A 417 14.69 4.44 7.89
CA ASP A 417 15.55 3.35 8.32
C ASP A 417 14.73 2.30 9.09
N TRP A 418 15.01 1.03 8.83
CA TRP A 418 14.39 -0.07 9.56
C TRP A 418 15.35 -1.23 9.76
N VAL A 419 15.36 -1.78 10.98
CA VAL A 419 16.09 -3.00 11.29
C VAL A 419 15.08 -4.07 11.68
N GLY A 420 14.92 -5.06 10.82
CA GLY A 420 14.02 -6.18 11.02
C GLY A 420 14.79 -7.46 11.38
N LEU A 421 14.45 -8.03 12.53
CA LEU A 421 15.05 -9.21 13.15
C LEU A 421 13.96 -10.25 13.45
N PRO A 422 13.25 -10.77 12.44
CA PRO A 422 12.13 -11.69 12.66
C PRO A 422 12.55 -12.93 13.48
N LEU A 423 11.69 -13.36 14.40
CA LEU A 423 11.92 -14.57 15.22
C LEU A 423 11.53 -15.88 14.50
N THR A 424 10.91 -15.78 13.33
CA THR A 424 10.60 -16.92 12.46
C THR A 424 11.89 -17.49 11.87
N LYS A 425 11.82 -18.69 11.25
CA LYS A 425 12.92 -19.20 10.44
C LYS A 425 12.79 -18.66 9.01
N PRO A 426 13.90 -18.56 8.25
CA PRO A 426 13.82 -18.38 6.81
C PRO A 426 12.98 -19.50 6.17
N ASP A 427 12.12 -19.12 5.23
CA ASP A 427 11.30 -20.03 4.45
C ASP A 427 12.10 -20.52 3.23
N VAL A 428 11.82 -21.75 2.79
CA VAL A 428 12.57 -22.39 1.70
C VAL A 428 11.72 -23.36 0.90
N ASP A 429 11.89 -23.35 -0.42
CA ASP A 429 11.29 -24.27 -1.38
C ASP A 429 12.35 -24.89 -2.30
N LEU A 430 12.24 -26.18 -2.62
CA LEU A 430 13.24 -26.94 -3.39
C LEU A 430 12.74 -27.38 -4.76
N THR A 431 13.58 -27.20 -5.78
CA THR A 431 13.46 -27.92 -7.06
C THR A 431 14.63 -28.89 -7.24
N SER A 432 14.64 -29.64 -8.34
CA SER A 432 15.77 -30.50 -8.71
C SER A 432 17.08 -29.75 -9.03
N SER A 433 17.07 -28.42 -9.11
CA SER A 433 18.22 -27.60 -9.54
C SER A 433 18.57 -26.44 -8.62
N ASP A 434 17.65 -26.00 -7.77
CA ASP A 434 17.81 -24.82 -6.93
C ASP A 434 16.90 -24.87 -5.70
N ALA A 435 17.22 -24.02 -4.73
CA ALA A 435 16.37 -23.70 -3.60
C ALA A 435 15.99 -22.23 -3.66
N ALA A 436 14.70 -21.92 -3.58
CA ALA A 436 14.23 -20.57 -3.33
C ALA A 436 14.23 -20.33 -1.82
N VAL A 437 14.82 -19.22 -1.34
CA VAL A 437 14.86 -18.87 0.08
C VAL A 437 14.46 -17.41 0.29
N SER A 438 13.66 -17.15 1.32
CA SER A 438 13.28 -15.79 1.74
C SER A 438 13.10 -15.73 3.26
N TRP A 439 13.07 -14.52 3.82
CA TRP A 439 12.79 -14.34 5.24
C TRP A 439 12.05 -13.03 5.47
N ASN A 440 10.73 -13.12 5.63
CA ASN A 440 9.84 -11.97 5.71
C ASN A 440 10.26 -10.98 6.81
N GLY A 441 10.80 -9.85 6.39
CA GLY A 441 11.25 -8.76 7.25
C GLY A 441 12.68 -8.86 7.77
N ALA A 442 13.49 -9.84 7.38
CA ALA A 442 14.89 -9.89 7.81
C ALA A 442 15.75 -8.92 6.98
N THR A 443 16.14 -7.79 7.57
CA THR A 443 16.91 -6.74 6.87
C THR A 443 18.43 -6.96 6.94
N GLU A 444 18.90 -7.70 7.95
CA GLU A 444 20.34 -7.86 8.19
C GLU A 444 20.99 -8.99 7.36
N VAL A 445 20.20 -9.77 6.62
CA VAL A 445 20.72 -10.86 5.79
C VAL A 445 21.39 -10.31 4.54
N VAL A 446 22.66 -10.64 4.31
CA VAL A 446 23.37 -10.25 3.08
C VAL A 446 23.90 -11.45 2.30
N THR A 447 23.96 -12.63 2.91
CA THR A 447 24.47 -13.85 2.26
C THR A 447 23.69 -15.08 2.72
N TRP A 448 23.36 -15.93 1.75
CA TRP A 448 22.78 -17.24 1.97
C TRP A 448 23.84 -18.32 1.75
N VAL A 449 23.97 -19.26 2.69
CA VAL A 449 24.93 -20.37 2.61
C VAL A 449 24.19 -21.69 2.55
N LEU A 450 24.36 -22.43 1.45
CA LEU A 450 23.85 -23.78 1.30
C LEU A 450 24.81 -24.77 1.96
N GLU A 451 24.26 -25.61 2.84
CA GLU A 451 24.98 -26.73 3.44
C GLU A 451 24.25 -28.05 3.21
N GLY A 452 25.00 -29.15 3.23
CA GLY A 452 24.45 -30.50 3.09
C GLY A 452 24.99 -31.48 4.12
N ALA A 453 24.22 -32.52 4.42
CA ALA A 453 24.62 -33.59 5.32
C ALA A 453 24.50 -34.97 4.63
N PHE A 454 25.50 -35.83 4.86
CA PHE A 454 25.51 -37.19 4.35
C PHE A 454 24.50 -38.08 5.09
N PRO A 455 24.04 -39.18 4.47
CA PRO A 455 23.19 -40.14 5.15
C PRO A 455 23.93 -40.74 6.35
N ARG A 456 23.29 -40.75 7.53
CA ARG A 456 23.82 -41.49 8.68
C ARG A 456 23.84 -42.98 8.34
N PHE A 457 25.04 -43.55 8.19
CA PHE A 457 25.22 -44.99 8.27
C PHE A 457 25.15 -45.39 9.74
N VAL A 458 23.95 -45.78 10.20
CA VAL A 458 23.86 -46.53 11.46
C VAL A 458 24.49 -47.89 11.18
N ASN A 459 25.74 -48.08 11.62
CA ASN A 459 26.28 -49.42 11.74
C ASN A 459 25.43 -50.12 12.80
N GLU A 460 24.43 -50.90 12.38
CA GLU A 460 23.98 -52.02 13.20
C GLU A 460 25.23 -52.84 13.47
N SER A 461 25.78 -52.73 14.68
CA SER A 461 26.74 -53.69 15.17
C SER A 461 26.05 -55.04 15.07
N THR A 462 26.36 -55.80 14.02
CA THR A 462 26.12 -57.22 14.00
C THR A 462 26.89 -57.79 15.18
N GLU A 463 26.21 -57.97 16.31
CA GLU A 463 26.61 -58.95 17.29
C GLU A 463 26.59 -60.29 16.55
N ASN A 464 27.76 -60.66 16.04
CA ASN A 464 28.05 -62.02 15.68
C ASN A 464 27.84 -62.85 16.94
N GLY A 465 26.71 -63.53 17.01
CA GLY A 465 26.42 -64.56 17.99
C GLY A 465 27.58 -65.55 18.05
N GLY A 466 28.22 -65.62 19.22
CA GLY A 466 29.42 -66.41 19.43
C GLY A 466 29.85 -66.49 20.88
N GLY A 467 29.01 -67.06 21.75
CA GLY A 467 29.47 -67.84 22.90
C GLY A 467 29.35 -67.22 24.30
N ASP A 468 28.43 -67.82 25.08
CA ASP A 468 28.42 -68.01 26.54
C ASP A 468 28.80 -66.86 27.50
N GLY A 469 27.80 -66.45 28.30
CA GLY A 469 28.00 -66.15 29.72
C GLY A 469 27.64 -64.74 30.17
N ASP A 470 26.61 -64.67 31.03
CA ASP A 470 26.20 -63.56 31.91
C ASP A 470 25.53 -62.34 31.26
N GLU A 471 24.19 -62.36 31.26
CA GLU A 471 23.32 -61.22 31.00
C GLU A 471 23.40 -60.19 32.15
N ASP A 472 24.07 -59.06 31.91
CA ASP A 472 23.86 -57.81 32.64
C ASP A 472 22.78 -56.99 31.91
N PRO A 473 21.57 -56.81 32.49
CA PRO A 473 20.46 -56.18 31.79
C PRO A 473 20.51 -54.63 31.80
N THR A 474 21.65 -53.99 32.09
CA THR A 474 21.73 -52.52 32.21
C THR A 474 22.47 -51.77 31.09
N ARG A 475 22.90 -52.44 30.01
CA ARG A 475 23.39 -51.75 28.81
C ARG A 475 22.28 -51.49 27.80
N PHE A 476 21.45 -50.49 28.08
CA PHE A 476 20.84 -49.74 26.98
C PHE A 476 21.97 -49.06 26.22
N SER A 477 22.24 -49.48 24.99
CA SER A 477 23.00 -48.66 24.04
C SER A 477 22.19 -47.38 23.86
N ARG A 478 22.54 -46.35 24.62
CA ARG A 478 22.12 -44.98 24.38
C ARG A 478 22.67 -44.67 22.99
N ALA A 479 21.82 -44.69 21.98
CA ALA A 479 22.14 -44.11 20.69
C ALA A 479 22.56 -42.67 20.98
N GLU A 480 23.86 -42.42 20.98
CA GLU A 480 24.40 -41.07 20.97
C GLU A 480 23.93 -40.47 19.65
N TYR A 481 22.99 -39.53 19.74
CA TYR A 481 22.66 -38.64 18.64
C TYR A 481 23.92 -37.79 18.36
N GLU A 482 24.87 -38.32 17.59
CA GLU A 482 25.95 -37.49 17.02
C GLU A 482 25.29 -36.49 16.07
N GLU A 483 25.22 -35.21 16.45
CA GLU A 483 24.64 -34.13 15.62
C GLU A 483 25.00 -34.31 14.14
N GLU A 484 24.01 -34.23 13.26
CA GLU A 484 24.25 -34.34 11.80
C GLU A 484 25.26 -33.24 11.40
N SER A 485 26.44 -33.65 10.91
CA SER A 485 27.46 -32.70 10.48
C SER A 485 27.12 -32.16 9.10
N PHE A 486 26.70 -30.90 9.06
CA PHE A 486 26.49 -30.19 7.81
C PHE A 486 27.82 -29.64 7.27
N GLU A 487 28.04 -29.80 5.98
CA GLU A 487 29.19 -29.32 5.24
C GLU A 487 28.78 -28.22 4.27
N PHE A 488 29.64 -27.19 4.16
CA PHE A 488 29.47 -26.10 3.20
C PHE A 488 29.42 -26.62 1.76
N ILE A 489 28.45 -26.14 0.98
CA ILE A 489 28.34 -26.40 -0.46
C ILE A 489 28.70 -25.13 -1.23
N LEU A 490 27.95 -24.05 -1.00
CA LEU A 490 28.16 -22.76 -1.65
C LEU A 490 27.54 -21.60 -0.87
N ALA A 491 27.90 -20.38 -1.25
CA ALA A 491 27.29 -19.15 -0.75
C ALA A 491 26.85 -18.26 -1.92
N VAL A 492 25.71 -17.59 -1.79
CA VAL A 492 25.24 -16.57 -2.73
C VAL A 492 24.87 -15.28 -1.99
N PRO A 493 25.13 -14.10 -2.56
CA PRO A 493 24.58 -12.85 -2.03
C PRO A 493 23.05 -12.90 -1.99
N LYS A 494 22.44 -12.27 -0.98
CA LYS A 494 20.99 -12.01 -1.01
C LYS A 494 20.67 -11.11 -2.20
N SER A 495 19.59 -11.41 -2.88
CA SER A 495 19.02 -10.61 -3.97
C SER A 495 17.52 -10.54 -3.77
N GLY A 496 16.93 -9.33 -3.86
CA GLY A 496 15.49 -9.11 -3.72
C GLY A 496 14.91 -9.66 -2.41
N PHE A 497 13.63 -9.98 -2.40
CA PHE A 497 12.95 -10.69 -1.32
C PHE A 497 13.33 -12.17 -1.29
N GLU A 498 13.19 -12.85 -2.44
CA GLU A 498 13.49 -14.26 -2.62
C GLU A 498 14.80 -14.42 -3.39
N THR A 499 15.69 -15.28 -2.90
CA THR A 499 16.94 -15.61 -3.57
C THR A 499 16.90 -17.04 -4.08
N ALA A 500 17.21 -17.23 -5.37
CA ALA A 500 17.44 -18.56 -5.93
C ALA A 500 18.89 -19.00 -5.63
N VAL A 501 19.03 -20.00 -4.77
CA VAL A 501 20.30 -20.64 -4.41
C VAL A 501 20.48 -21.87 -5.29
N PRO A 502 21.45 -21.89 -6.22
CA PRO A 502 21.66 -23.06 -7.08
C PRO A 502 22.06 -24.28 -6.25
N ILE A 503 21.64 -25.48 -6.67
CA ILE A 503 22.08 -26.74 -6.08
C ILE A 503 22.96 -27.47 -7.11
N PRO A 504 24.24 -27.72 -6.81
CA PRO A 504 25.13 -28.42 -7.74
C PRO A 504 24.59 -29.79 -8.15
N ALA A 505 24.65 -30.13 -9.43
CA ALA A 505 24.10 -31.39 -9.95
C ALA A 505 24.81 -32.65 -9.38
N ASP A 506 26.03 -32.48 -8.86
CA ASP A 506 26.84 -33.50 -8.19
C ASP A 506 26.67 -33.51 -6.67
N THR A 507 25.63 -32.87 -6.13
CA THR A 507 25.29 -32.89 -4.69
C THR A 507 25.03 -34.33 -4.22
N LEU A 508 25.94 -34.87 -3.41
CA LEU A 508 25.89 -36.23 -2.85
C LEU A 508 25.20 -36.33 -1.48
N TYR A 509 24.77 -35.20 -0.93
CA TYR A 509 24.12 -35.11 0.37
C TYR A 509 22.69 -35.64 0.32
N THR A 510 22.13 -36.07 1.45
CA THR A 510 20.71 -36.50 1.53
C THR A 510 19.83 -35.46 2.22
N LYS A 511 20.45 -34.45 2.83
CA LYS A 511 19.76 -33.35 3.49
C LYS A 511 20.43 -32.04 3.13
N LEU A 512 19.63 -31.00 2.98
CA LEU A 512 20.07 -29.63 2.72
C LEU A 512 19.49 -28.67 3.76
N ARG A 513 20.21 -27.59 4.04
CA ARG A 513 19.72 -26.42 4.77
C ARG A 513 20.40 -25.17 4.26
N ILE A 514 19.80 -24.01 4.53
CA ILE A 514 20.39 -22.72 4.16
C ILE A 514 20.55 -21.86 5.42
N LEU A 515 21.75 -21.33 5.60
CA LEU A 515 22.09 -20.36 6.66
C LEU A 515 21.92 -18.94 6.13
N ALA A 516 21.38 -18.06 6.97
CA ALA A 516 21.32 -16.62 6.74
C ALA A 516 22.48 -15.94 7.48
N LEU A 517 23.35 -15.22 6.76
CA LEU A 517 24.50 -14.53 7.34
C LEU A 517 24.39 -13.01 7.21
N ASP A 518 24.87 -12.31 8.23
CA ASP A 518 25.05 -10.86 8.23
C ASP A 518 26.33 -10.42 7.50
N LYS A 519 26.54 -9.10 7.42
CA LYS A 519 27.70 -8.48 6.75
C LYS A 519 29.06 -8.80 7.35
N VAL A 520 29.14 -9.31 8.58
CA VAL A 520 30.38 -9.76 9.22
C VAL A 520 30.52 -11.29 9.23
N GLY A 521 29.59 -12.01 8.60
CA GLY A 521 29.55 -13.48 8.57
C GLY A 521 28.96 -14.10 9.83
N GLY A 522 28.28 -13.33 10.67
CA GLY A 522 27.51 -13.82 11.81
C GLY A 522 26.26 -14.57 11.37
N LEU A 523 25.95 -15.67 12.05
CA LEU A 523 24.75 -16.47 11.79
C LEU A 523 23.52 -15.77 12.37
N LEU A 524 22.56 -15.43 11.52
CA LEU A 524 21.28 -14.82 11.90
C LEU A 524 20.20 -15.89 12.08
N GLY A 525 20.15 -16.87 11.17
CA GLY A 525 19.09 -17.86 11.15
C GLY A 525 19.41 -19.03 10.23
N THR A 526 18.56 -20.05 10.28
CA THR A 526 18.70 -21.27 9.47
C THR A 526 17.33 -21.77 9.08
N THR A 527 17.17 -22.15 7.82
CA THR A 527 15.95 -22.78 7.32
C THR A 527 15.64 -24.06 8.08
N GLN A 528 14.45 -24.62 7.88
CA GLN A 528 14.25 -26.03 8.16
C GLN A 528 15.22 -26.90 7.33
N THR A 529 15.61 -28.05 7.88
CA THR A 529 16.35 -29.07 7.14
C THR A 529 15.39 -29.77 6.19
N MET A 530 15.82 -29.94 4.94
CA MET A 530 15.03 -30.52 3.86
C MET A 530 15.68 -31.80 3.36
N ASP A 531 14.88 -32.81 3.05
CA ASP A 531 15.39 -34.02 2.40
C ASP A 531 15.72 -33.73 0.93
N TRP A 532 16.90 -34.15 0.49
CA TRP A 532 17.37 -33.97 -0.88
C TRP A 532 17.26 -35.27 -1.66
N GLU A 533 16.19 -35.35 -2.45
CA GLU A 533 15.89 -36.48 -3.32
C GLU A 533 15.60 -35.99 -4.74
N PRO A 534 16.63 -35.62 -5.52
CA PRO A 534 16.46 -34.90 -6.79
C PRO A 534 15.62 -35.66 -7.82
N GLU A 535 15.60 -36.99 -7.77
CA GLU A 535 14.78 -37.80 -8.68
C GLU A 535 13.28 -37.69 -8.38
N LYS A 536 12.87 -37.63 -7.09
CA LYS A 536 11.46 -37.40 -6.73
C LYS A 536 11.00 -36.00 -7.09
N LEU A 537 11.90 -35.01 -6.98
CA LEU A 537 11.63 -33.62 -7.37
C LEU A 537 11.47 -33.46 -8.89
N LYS A 538 12.09 -34.33 -9.70
CA LYS A 538 11.85 -34.39 -11.16
C LYS A 538 10.51 -35.06 -11.49
N GLU A 539 10.12 -36.10 -10.75
CA GLU A 539 8.84 -36.82 -10.95
C GLU A 539 7.63 -35.94 -10.61
N GLY A 540 7.71 -35.08 -9.60
CA GLY A 540 6.65 -34.11 -9.27
C GLY A 540 6.30 -33.14 -10.42
N ILE A 541 7.27 -32.81 -11.27
CA ILE A 541 7.07 -32.02 -12.49
C ILE A 541 6.40 -32.85 -13.59
N ALA A 542 6.66 -34.16 -13.64
CA ALA A 542 6.03 -35.08 -14.60
C ALA A 542 4.59 -35.45 -14.21
N THR A 543 4.27 -35.57 -12.92
CA THR A 543 2.90 -35.85 -12.44
C THR A 543 1.95 -34.65 -12.46
N TYR A 544 2.44 -33.42 -12.63
CA TYR A 544 1.58 -32.28 -13.02
C TYR A 544 1.34 -32.21 -14.54
N GLN A 545 2.03 -33.04 -15.32
CA GLN A 545 1.73 -33.24 -16.75
C GLN A 545 0.85 -34.47 -17.02
N ASP A 546 0.62 -35.34 -16.05
CA ASP A 546 -0.17 -36.57 -16.22
C ASP A 546 -1.13 -36.80 -15.03
N GLU A 547 -2.44 -36.73 -15.30
CA GLU A 547 -3.66 -36.93 -14.44
C GLU A 547 -4.19 -35.64 -13.76
N ASP A 548 -5.30 -34.98 -14.13
CA ASP A 548 -6.54 -35.29 -14.86
C ASP A 548 -6.83 -34.14 -15.84
N THR A 549 -7.17 -34.36 -17.12
CA THR A 549 -8.56 -34.60 -17.50
C THR A 549 -8.68 -35.66 -18.60
N SER A 550 -9.33 -36.78 -18.27
CA SER A 550 -10.20 -37.45 -19.21
C SER A 550 -11.41 -36.55 -19.52
N ASP A 551 -11.21 -35.53 -20.35
CA ASP A 551 -12.30 -34.87 -21.06
C ASP A 551 -11.89 -34.71 -22.52
N THR A 552 -12.54 -35.51 -23.36
CA THR A 552 -12.35 -35.62 -24.80
C THR A 552 -12.84 -34.38 -25.58
N ASN A 553 -12.76 -33.18 -24.99
CA ASN A 553 -13.30 -31.94 -25.57
C ASN A 553 -12.29 -30.79 -25.76
N ILE A 554 -11.02 -30.89 -25.34
CA ILE A 554 -10.09 -29.73 -25.34
C ILE A 554 -9.13 -29.67 -26.54
N LEU A 555 -9.22 -30.60 -27.51
CA LEU A 555 -8.48 -30.47 -28.78
C LEU A 555 -9.30 -29.88 -29.93
N LEU A 556 -10.58 -29.59 -29.71
CA LEU A 556 -11.46 -28.95 -30.70
C LEU A 556 -11.61 -27.44 -30.49
N ALA A 557 -11.33 -26.89 -29.30
CA ALA A 557 -11.64 -25.48 -29.00
C ALA A 557 -10.87 -24.44 -29.86
N PRO A 558 -9.56 -24.56 -30.14
CA PRO A 558 -8.87 -23.57 -30.97
C PRO A 558 -9.28 -23.66 -32.45
N ALA A 559 -9.50 -24.88 -32.95
CA ALA A 559 -9.93 -25.12 -34.34
C ALA A 559 -11.41 -24.74 -34.56
N PHE A 560 -12.27 -24.93 -33.54
CA PHE A 560 -13.68 -24.55 -33.58
C PHE A 560 -13.87 -23.05 -33.41
N MET A 561 -13.06 -22.37 -32.59
CA MET A 561 -13.05 -20.90 -32.45
C MET A 561 -12.49 -20.21 -33.70
N PHE A 562 -11.45 -20.76 -34.33
CA PHE A 562 -11.00 -20.29 -35.64
C PHE A 562 -12.06 -20.54 -36.74
N GLY A 563 -12.73 -21.70 -36.72
CA GLY A 563 -13.84 -22.00 -37.63
C GLY A 563 -15.04 -21.06 -37.46
N LEU A 564 -15.46 -20.79 -36.22
CA LEU A 564 -16.55 -19.86 -35.93
C LEU A 564 -16.19 -18.41 -36.28
N GLY A 565 -14.94 -18.00 -36.04
CA GLY A 565 -14.42 -16.69 -36.44
C GLY A 565 -14.38 -16.51 -37.95
N PHE A 566 -14.00 -17.55 -38.70
CA PHE A 566 -14.00 -17.51 -40.16
C PHE A 566 -15.41 -17.49 -40.74
N ILE A 567 -16.35 -18.23 -40.14
CA ILE A 567 -17.76 -18.25 -40.57
C ILE A 567 -18.44 -16.91 -40.26
N THR A 568 -18.22 -16.33 -39.08
CA THR A 568 -18.79 -15.01 -38.73
C THR A 568 -18.21 -13.90 -39.60
N ALA A 569 -16.90 -13.87 -39.84
CA ALA A 569 -16.29 -12.92 -40.77
C ALA A 569 -16.83 -13.08 -42.21
N SER A 570 -17.01 -14.32 -42.66
CA SER A 570 -17.58 -14.61 -43.99
C SER A 570 -19.04 -14.18 -44.10
N ILE A 571 -19.85 -14.37 -43.04
CA ILE A 571 -21.24 -13.91 -42.97
C ILE A 571 -21.32 -12.38 -42.95
N VAL A 572 -20.44 -11.69 -42.22
CA VAL A 572 -20.40 -10.22 -42.20
C VAL A 572 -20.02 -9.67 -43.58
N VAL A 573 -19.02 -10.25 -44.25
CA VAL A 573 -18.63 -9.83 -45.60
C VAL A 573 -19.73 -10.10 -46.62
N LEU A 574 -20.40 -11.26 -46.56
CA LEU A 574 -21.57 -11.57 -47.40
C LEU A 574 -22.74 -10.64 -47.10
N SER A 575 -22.98 -10.29 -45.84
CA SER A 575 -24.06 -9.38 -45.44
C SER A 575 -23.80 -7.96 -45.92
N VAL A 576 -22.57 -7.44 -45.76
CA VAL A 576 -22.15 -6.14 -46.28
C VAL A 576 -22.23 -6.12 -47.81
N TRP A 577 -21.81 -7.19 -48.49
CA TRP A 577 -21.90 -7.30 -49.94
C TRP A 577 -23.35 -7.39 -50.44
N LEU A 578 -24.22 -8.14 -49.77
CA LEU A 578 -25.65 -8.21 -50.08
C LEU A 578 -26.36 -6.88 -49.84
N ILE A 579 -26.02 -6.18 -48.76
CA ILE A 579 -26.48 -4.82 -48.47
C ILE A 579 -26.03 -3.88 -49.60
N TYR A 580 -24.77 -3.94 -50.03
CA TYR A 580 -24.27 -3.09 -51.12
C TYR A 580 -24.86 -3.44 -52.50
N LYS A 581 -25.20 -4.70 -52.72
CA LYS A 581 -25.72 -5.20 -54.01
C LYS A 581 -27.22 -5.02 -54.18
N TYR A 582 -27.98 -5.05 -53.08
CA TYR A 582 -29.45 -5.05 -53.12
C TYR A 582 -30.12 -3.84 -52.46
N LEU A 583 -29.42 -3.01 -51.67
CA LEU A 583 -30.00 -1.72 -51.27
C LEU A 583 -29.86 -0.66 -52.38
N PRO A 584 -30.95 0.06 -52.71
CA PRO A 584 -30.89 1.15 -53.67
C PRO A 584 -29.98 2.28 -53.13
N PRO A 585 -29.12 2.88 -53.98
CA PRO A 585 -28.04 3.80 -53.55
C PRO A 585 -28.52 5.10 -52.87
N ASN A 586 -29.83 5.35 -52.85
CA ASN A 586 -30.42 6.53 -52.22
C ASN A 586 -30.69 6.38 -50.71
N LEU A 587 -30.68 5.16 -50.16
CA LEU A 587 -30.93 4.94 -48.73
C LEU A 587 -29.66 5.07 -47.86
N ILE A 588 -28.51 4.62 -48.36
CA ILE A 588 -27.20 4.72 -47.66
C ILE A 588 -26.79 6.19 -47.52
N LYS A 589 -27.13 7.05 -48.49
CA LYS A 589 -26.93 8.51 -48.41
C LYS A 589 -27.87 9.22 -47.42
N GLN A 590 -28.99 8.62 -47.00
CA GLN A 590 -29.85 9.18 -45.95
C GLN A 590 -29.36 8.77 -44.55
N LEU A 591 -28.79 7.57 -44.38
CA LEU A 591 -28.26 7.10 -43.10
C LEU A 591 -26.94 7.80 -42.70
N LEU A 592 -26.08 8.12 -43.68
CA LEU A 592 -24.80 8.81 -43.43
C LEU A 592 -24.90 10.34 -43.33
N ARG A 593 -26.09 10.92 -43.56
CA ARG A 593 -26.31 12.39 -43.51
C ARG A 593 -26.90 12.90 -42.20
N ARG A 594 -27.23 12.03 -41.25
CA ARG A 594 -27.84 12.42 -39.98
C ARG A 594 -26.80 12.79 -38.93
N ASN A 595 -25.89 13.71 -39.27
CA ASN A 595 -25.02 14.42 -38.33
C ASN A 595 -24.62 15.77 -38.93
N SER A 596 -25.60 16.68 -39.10
CA SER A 596 -25.34 18.12 -39.04
C SER A 596 -26.64 18.93 -38.83
N HIS A 597 -26.63 19.70 -37.74
CA HIS A 597 -27.43 20.86 -37.36
C HIS A 597 -28.87 20.75 -36.78
N GLU A 598 -28.94 21.26 -35.54
CA GLU A 598 -29.84 22.30 -34.98
C GLU A 598 -30.94 21.97 -33.95
N LYS A 599 -30.71 22.55 -32.75
CA LYS A 599 -31.57 23.28 -31.78
C LYS A 599 -33.08 23.01 -31.65
N ASN A 600 -33.45 22.98 -30.36
CA ASN A 600 -34.72 23.28 -29.68
C ASN A 600 -35.63 22.12 -29.25
N GLY A 601 -35.61 21.91 -27.93
CA GLY A 601 -36.80 21.95 -27.08
C GLY A 601 -37.68 20.71 -27.04
N GLN A 602 -37.47 19.85 -26.04
CA GLN A 602 -38.56 19.35 -25.21
C GLN A 602 -38.04 18.68 -23.92
N VAL A 603 -38.49 19.29 -22.81
CA VAL A 603 -38.71 18.83 -21.44
C VAL A 603 -38.50 17.34 -21.20
N TRP A 604 -37.64 17.02 -20.22
CA TRP A 604 -37.65 15.76 -19.48
C TRP A 604 -37.91 16.06 -18.01
N GLU A 605 -38.95 15.44 -17.46
CA GLU A 605 -39.21 15.40 -16.02
C GLU A 605 -38.10 14.62 -15.30
N PRO A 606 -37.70 15.03 -14.09
CA PRO A 606 -36.63 14.37 -13.37
C PRO A 606 -37.13 13.07 -12.72
N VAL A 607 -36.45 11.98 -13.00
CA VAL A 607 -36.50 10.78 -12.15
C VAL A 607 -35.63 11.07 -10.93
N SER A 608 -36.27 11.07 -9.78
CA SER A 608 -35.69 11.24 -8.45
C SER A 608 -34.71 10.12 -8.10
N SER A 609 -33.43 10.46 -7.97
CA SER A 609 -32.50 9.93 -6.97
C SER A 609 -31.15 10.65 -7.14
N VAL A 610 -31.06 11.85 -6.59
CA VAL A 610 -29.80 12.62 -6.44
C VAL A 610 -29.08 12.25 -5.13
N GLU A 611 -29.75 11.52 -4.23
CA GLU A 611 -29.26 11.22 -2.88
C GLU A 611 -28.09 10.23 -2.80
N GLU A 612 -27.72 9.53 -3.88
CA GLU A 612 -26.69 8.48 -3.85
C GLU A 612 -25.34 8.87 -4.49
N LEU A 613 -25.25 10.06 -5.11
CA LEU A 613 -24.03 10.54 -5.78
C LEU A 613 -23.26 11.57 -4.96
N ASP A 614 -23.91 12.33 -4.08
CA ASP A 614 -23.25 13.38 -3.30
C ASP A 614 -22.41 12.82 -2.13
N ALA A 615 -22.75 11.62 -1.63
CA ALA A 615 -21.97 10.88 -0.64
C ALA A 615 -20.62 10.34 -1.17
N LEU A 616 -20.40 10.35 -2.50
CA LEU A 616 -19.13 9.90 -3.11
C LEU A 616 -18.01 10.95 -3.01
N SER A 617 -18.33 12.20 -2.65
CA SER A 617 -17.34 13.27 -2.46
C SER A 617 -16.57 13.16 -1.12
N ASP A 618 -17.08 12.33 -0.20
CA ASP A 618 -16.54 12.09 1.16
C ASP A 618 -15.74 10.78 1.28
N VAL A 619 -15.50 10.10 0.16
CA VAL A 619 -14.90 8.77 0.15
C VAL A 619 -13.37 8.88 0.21
N GLU A 620 -12.87 9.14 1.41
CA GLU A 620 -11.45 8.95 1.77
C GLU A 620 -11.13 7.46 2.04
N SER A 621 -12.16 6.64 2.27
CA SER A 621 -12.05 5.18 2.30
C SER A 621 -12.00 4.60 0.88
N GLY A 622 -11.28 3.50 0.68
CA GLY A 622 -10.98 2.92 -0.64
C GLY A 622 -12.00 1.88 -1.05
N GLY A 623 -13.04 1.70 -0.22
CA GLY A 623 -14.06 0.69 -0.38
C GLY A 623 -15.42 1.32 -0.63
N ARG A 624 -16.10 0.88 -1.68
CA ARG A 624 -17.55 1.12 -1.77
C ARG A 624 -18.25 0.24 -0.72
N PRO A 625 -19.24 0.73 0.02
CA PRO A 625 -20.03 -0.12 0.90
C PRO A 625 -20.69 -1.22 0.08
N ASN A 626 -20.48 -2.48 0.48
CA ASN A 626 -21.12 -3.64 -0.12
C ASN A 626 -22.64 -3.56 0.11
N VAL A 627 -23.41 -3.16 -0.90
CA VAL A 627 -24.87 -3.30 -0.89
C VAL A 627 -25.21 -4.78 -1.11
N SER A 628 -25.18 -5.55 -0.02
CA SER A 628 -25.74 -6.90 0.00
C SER A 628 -27.27 -6.80 0.03
N LEU A 629 -27.91 -6.94 -1.14
CA LEU A 629 -29.33 -7.20 -1.26
C LEU A 629 -29.64 -8.58 -0.64
N LEU A 630 -29.98 -8.59 0.65
CA LEU A 630 -30.56 -9.75 1.30
C LEU A 630 -31.95 -10.01 0.70
N ASN A 631 -32.03 -11.06 -0.12
CA ASN A 631 -33.27 -11.68 -0.55
C ASN A 631 -34.06 -12.19 0.66
N HIS A 632 -35.09 -11.45 1.08
CA HIS A 632 -36.18 -12.01 1.87
C HIS A 632 -36.99 -12.97 1.00
N SER A 633 -36.76 -14.28 1.16
CA SER A 633 -37.71 -15.30 0.73
C SER A 633 -38.73 -15.53 1.85
N ALA A 634 -39.92 -14.92 1.68
CA ALA A 634 -41.10 -15.24 2.46
C ALA A 634 -41.66 -16.60 2.00
N GLY A 635 -41.46 -17.65 2.82
CA GLY A 635 -42.12 -18.94 2.66
C GLY A 635 -43.38 -19.01 3.51
N PHE A 636 -44.53 -18.78 2.90
CA PHE A 636 -45.84 -19.20 3.41
C PHE A 636 -45.91 -20.74 3.44
N HIS A 637 -46.15 -21.34 4.61
CA HIS A 637 -46.82 -22.63 4.69
C HIS A 637 -47.78 -22.69 5.87
N ASP A 638 -49.07 -22.67 5.52
CA ASP A 638 -50.19 -23.07 6.33
C ASP A 638 -50.14 -24.59 6.60
N GLY A 639 -50.44 -24.97 7.84
CA GLY A 639 -51.53 -25.92 8.10
C GLY A 639 -51.19 -27.36 8.47
N ASN A 640 -51.84 -27.77 9.57
CA ASN A 640 -52.25 -29.12 9.97
C ASN A 640 -51.19 -30.02 10.62
N GLU A 641 -51.48 -30.81 11.66
CA GLU A 641 -52.59 -31.00 12.59
C GLU A 641 -52.12 -32.11 13.55
N GLU A 642 -52.72 -32.16 14.74
CA GLU A 642 -52.81 -33.30 15.67
C GLU A 642 -51.65 -33.67 16.64
N ASP A 643 -52.11 -33.76 17.90
CA ASP A 643 -51.65 -34.41 19.13
C ASP A 643 -50.50 -33.86 19.98
#